data_AF-A0A9J7LBP5-F1
#
_entry.id   AF-A0A9J7LBP5-F1
#
_cell.length_a   1.000
_cell.length_b   1.000
_cell.length_c   1.000
_cell.angle_alpha   90.00
_cell.angle_beta   90.00
_cell.angle_gamma   90.00
#
_symmetry.space_group_name_H-M   'P 1'
#
loop_
_entity.id
_entity.type
_entity.pdbx_description
1 polymer ?
#
loop_
_entity_poly.entity_id
_entity_poly.type
_entity_poly.pdbx_seq_one_letter_code
_entity_poly.pdbx_strand_id
1 'polypeptide(L)'
;MPLLSKESEQPPTEHFSLPLNVVTRYRLPLQPTTHHHTSPHQPECDTDTGQLREGPPAEMLRMAWNVPWEGGVDQLAAGEQETAEGIPPSLVLTSRDKLLLKATPIKTALQFNIQEIEGAPSHYVAKLALMRLGLLLTSDVMGSGTASSGSIAEVLFNLDWKNVFKRFLEVMPANGEDDLLLSEVLKVLLLFFKSKESIRDSVSSWLLDLVLTRGSPLLWLLSQGDNKEHENMVGTKAQVLTAHRTLQKQLMALLSALCSHLVHREQGAAQPTLGDLAQGFLQRLHLADPSHFYDLASLESTLHCLIHVTARPDWSTGISTSNRETLCQELLETLREVVLSFHVGRGSTTRSYMGKGVIKNASISLKHLALEMAHVSTNKDWPSLWLNTKSEEGAGLDWLVPLWAYRDPEVRAAGLGIAVLLSGSEEGRIALTTGCQQVTGGIWGTSISVLLDHTECSLVRQQAAAVLVNLTAQSLPTTPAQANDSAWQGPSVTDEDTGFTLVGLPALLALLHHCQFYTHVSFMLENYYPHSVIQPVSVAYRQAKESQSDTGGTTSTSDHSTPTRDIASSRSSLTSGEQYFTSTATLTTQMSATPVPQPAVVQGPVGGRAPSRQSTDSTAGSAYSEPVGVDYPSVVTPDLLAALTRLVSNMVVMASHDALQSISQHNIFNSLLRFLDADILRIQLKEQRESTSKCSTVKLLLGELLHMHCSILSLMQTCVLNKPGLGKTFTQGRNNVKTVLQLLLVGRTLDKEDSMHPPCCALWRSVYSFLTSVVQMDGRDAVADITVSLANNWDTFYESVLSCLAVSAPADLQLSTVQLLALLLSEDGQLQGKLSTGTDPAPSLSLLLDRARVKDTDNESEKTEPVSCGSELCRCLVQLYDSLGSMDSNTADMDSRTAVGNSLALLLAHSRTAKHTALQTGFVDSTVDHMKDLHAQMNLDSLSTGKPAARRKDDPAVTNLLLSLHLLRNLMLKYPDGKAAAVEAGLSQVVHKLWSWGMVNNTLMGAMLGLLATYTAQCDKACSSLAASGRTGAKTSHEGSAGSSVVHSLVKMATKQTPQGGRAHLKTIFAVLANLALSNVCRGILWKSNFLQGFSAVVPGKGGKDKKQNSLAARWLAVLVNVSFSLDGQQMLIKIPDMLGLLVEHVQSSPRSCQAMALLVLRNMCFHPANKPRIVANEKVVETLLRCMESSGLHSKAVASSALWALVTNCQKGKVGLKNAAVVHRLEESWQAIRRDPPASSKDQKLVQQCLYNMKTIVSVVRS
;
A
#
# COMPACT_ATOMS: atom_id res chain seq x y z
N MET A 1 -17.26 86.43 60.44
CA MET A 1 -18.55 85.69 60.40
C MET A 1 -19.37 86.24 59.23
N PRO A 2 -20.05 85.39 58.44
CA PRO A 2 -20.36 83.97 58.67
C PRO A 2 -19.51 83.02 57.77
N LEU A 3 -18.84 81.97 58.31
CA LEU A 3 -19.24 80.54 58.50
C LEU A 3 -19.27 79.75 57.15
N LEU A 4 -18.54 78.66 56.86
CA LEU A 4 -17.85 77.60 57.62
C LEU A 4 -16.53 77.18 56.92
N SER A 5 -15.52 76.72 57.69
CA SER A 5 -14.18 76.34 57.23
C SER A 5 -13.78 74.93 57.71
N LYS A 6 -13.31 74.06 56.80
CA LYS A 6 -12.56 72.82 57.09
C LYS A 6 -11.66 72.43 55.90
N GLU A 7 -10.46 72.00 56.26
CA GLU A 7 -9.24 71.86 55.46
C GLU A 7 -9.21 70.63 54.54
N SER A 8 -8.53 70.76 53.40
CA SER A 8 -7.87 69.64 52.70
C SER A 8 -6.57 70.14 52.04
N GLU A 9 -5.45 69.54 52.43
CA GLU A 9 -4.08 69.87 52.06
C GLU A 9 -3.81 69.75 50.54
N GLN A 10 -3.11 70.74 49.98
CA GLN A 10 -2.53 70.71 48.62
C GLN A 10 -1.13 70.09 48.64
N PRO A 11 -0.78 69.16 47.74
CA PRO A 11 0.61 68.88 47.40
C PRO A 11 1.13 69.91 46.36
N PRO A 12 2.45 70.17 46.30
CA PRO A 12 3.01 71.31 45.58
C PRO A 12 2.92 71.14 44.06
N THR A 13 2.52 72.21 43.37
CA THR A 13 2.60 72.36 41.92
C THR A 13 4.06 72.33 41.46
N GLU A 14 4.50 71.25 40.80
CA GLU A 14 5.80 71.22 40.13
C GLU A 14 5.78 72.19 38.93
N HIS A 15 6.45 73.33 39.08
CA HIS A 15 6.61 74.31 38.02
C HIS A 15 7.50 73.74 36.90
N PHE A 16 6.91 73.42 35.74
CA PHE A 16 7.66 73.08 34.53
C PHE A 16 8.61 74.22 34.19
N SER A 17 9.91 73.95 34.28
CA SER A 17 10.95 74.91 33.98
C SER A 17 12.04 74.32 33.09
N LEU A 18 12.60 75.13 32.18
CA LEU A 18 13.67 74.73 31.26
C LEU A 18 14.96 75.54 31.49
N PRO A 19 16.14 75.01 31.16
CA PRO A 19 17.38 75.78 31.19
C PRO A 19 17.30 76.99 30.24
N LEU A 20 17.83 78.13 30.68
CA LEU A 20 17.76 79.39 29.93
C LEU A 20 18.40 79.28 28.54
N ASN A 21 19.41 78.43 28.38
CA ASN A 21 20.07 78.17 27.10
C ASN A 21 19.18 77.43 26.08
N VAL A 22 18.26 76.59 26.54
CA VAL A 22 17.36 75.83 25.65
C VAL A 22 16.30 76.78 25.07
N VAL A 23 15.73 77.65 25.91
CA VAL A 23 14.74 78.64 25.47
C VAL A 23 15.37 79.69 24.55
N THR A 24 16.59 80.16 24.85
CA THR A 24 17.28 81.18 24.03
C THR A 24 17.84 80.62 22.71
N ARG A 25 18.35 79.38 22.66
CA ARG A 25 18.87 78.78 21.41
C ARG A 25 17.79 78.29 20.46
N TYR A 26 16.69 77.72 20.97
CA TYR A 26 15.76 76.95 20.13
C TYR A 26 14.42 77.64 19.87
N ARG A 27 14.20 78.89 20.34
CA ARG A 27 12.97 79.69 20.12
C ARG A 27 11.69 78.84 20.13
N LEU A 28 11.48 78.16 21.25
CA LEU A 28 10.34 77.27 21.43
C LEU A 28 9.03 78.05 21.33
N PRO A 29 7.95 77.46 20.78
CA PRO A 29 6.65 78.11 20.62
C PRO A 29 5.85 78.27 21.94
N LEU A 30 6.48 78.06 23.09
CA LEU A 30 5.90 78.09 24.44
C LEU A 30 6.87 78.84 25.37
N GLN A 31 6.39 79.62 26.35
CA GLN A 31 7.23 80.35 27.34
C GLN A 31 7.23 79.66 28.73
N PRO A 32 8.10 78.67 28.99
CA PRO A 32 8.20 78.05 30.31
C PRO A 32 9.03 78.89 31.29
N THR A 33 8.82 78.69 32.59
CA THR A 33 9.70 79.25 33.63
C THR A 33 11.14 78.72 33.46
N THR A 34 12.19 79.49 33.82
CA THR A 34 13.58 79.06 33.55
C THR A 34 14.41 78.99 34.82
N HIS A 35 15.25 77.96 34.95
CA HIS A 35 15.97 77.72 36.21
C HIS A 35 17.49 77.91 36.11
N HIS A 36 18.22 77.43 35.09
CA HIS A 36 19.70 77.51 35.03
C HIS A 36 20.26 77.91 33.65
N HIS A 37 21.30 78.77 33.61
CA HIS A 37 22.01 79.15 32.37
C HIS A 37 23.13 78.15 32.01
N THR A 38 23.80 77.51 32.97
CA THR A 38 24.71 76.38 32.76
C THR A 38 24.64 75.46 33.98
N SER A 39 24.57 74.14 33.78
CA SER A 39 24.57 73.17 34.88
C SER A 39 25.98 73.07 35.49
N PRO A 40 26.13 73.03 36.83
CA PRO A 40 27.44 72.92 37.49
C PRO A 40 28.17 71.58 37.26
N HIS A 41 27.56 70.63 36.52
CA HIS A 41 28.13 69.31 36.24
C HIS A 41 28.35 69.00 34.75
N GLN A 42 28.27 70.01 33.86
CA GLN A 42 28.45 69.77 32.43
C GLN A 42 29.87 70.14 31.97
N PRO A 43 30.66 69.20 31.39
CA PRO A 43 31.88 69.54 30.66
C PRO A 43 31.52 70.30 29.37
N GLU A 44 32.37 71.24 28.97
CA GLU A 44 32.20 72.08 27.78
C GLU A 44 31.85 71.22 26.55
N CYS A 45 30.61 71.35 26.07
CA CYS A 45 30.17 70.73 24.82
C CYS A 45 30.31 71.77 23.71
N ASP A 46 31.18 71.49 22.74
CA ASP A 46 31.36 72.29 21.54
C ASP A 46 30.00 72.64 20.91
N THR A 47 29.82 73.92 20.65
CA THR A 47 28.63 74.49 20.02
C THR A 47 28.60 74.21 18.53
N ASP A 48 28.55 72.94 18.14
CA ASP A 48 28.33 72.57 16.75
C ASP A 48 26.86 72.19 16.52
N THR A 49 25.98 73.17 16.71
CA THR A 49 24.54 73.10 16.39
C THR A 49 24.25 73.01 14.87
N GLY A 50 25.28 72.88 14.03
CA GLY A 50 25.16 72.75 12.58
C GLY A 50 24.49 71.44 12.14
N GLN A 51 24.69 70.33 12.87
CA GLN A 51 24.22 69.00 12.46
C GLN A 51 22.69 68.82 12.47
N LEU A 52 21.95 69.64 13.22
CA LEU A 52 20.48 69.66 13.25
C LEU A 52 19.87 70.63 12.24
N ARG A 53 20.67 71.56 11.69
CA ARG A 53 20.24 72.49 10.65
C ARG A 53 20.53 71.95 9.25
N GLU A 54 21.64 71.24 9.09
CA GLU A 54 22.09 70.66 7.81
C GLU A 54 22.72 69.29 8.03
N GLY A 55 22.47 68.35 7.11
CA GLY A 55 23.03 66.98 7.14
C GLY A 55 22.04 65.87 7.52
N PRO A 56 22.51 64.62 7.67
CA PRO A 56 21.67 63.43 7.89
C PRO A 56 20.69 63.52 9.08
N PRO A 57 21.03 64.13 10.24
CA PRO A 57 20.09 64.26 11.36
C PRO A 57 18.91 65.19 11.04
N ALA A 58 19.14 66.26 10.27
CA ALA A 58 18.08 67.14 9.80
C ALA A 58 17.15 66.42 8.82
N GLU A 59 17.70 65.66 7.86
CA GLU A 59 16.92 64.82 6.93
C GLU A 59 16.07 63.77 7.68
N MET A 60 16.64 63.13 8.70
CA MET A 60 15.95 62.15 9.53
C MET A 60 14.82 62.78 10.37
N LEU A 61 15.04 63.98 10.92
CA LEU A 61 14.02 64.76 11.65
C LEU A 61 12.87 65.19 10.72
N ARG A 62 13.16 65.60 9.48
CA ARG A 62 12.11 65.89 8.48
C ARG A 62 11.26 64.67 8.22
N MET A 63 11.87 63.50 8.00
CA MET A 63 11.13 62.27 7.75
C MET A 63 10.34 61.81 8.98
N ALA A 64 10.97 61.78 10.16
CA ALA A 64 10.34 61.35 11.40
C ALA A 64 9.18 62.27 11.85
N TRP A 65 9.19 63.54 11.45
CA TRP A 65 8.09 64.48 11.70
C TRP A 65 6.90 64.26 10.75
N ASN A 66 7.17 64.13 9.45
CA ASN A 66 6.12 64.04 8.44
C ASN A 66 5.45 62.65 8.40
N VAL A 67 6.16 61.57 8.75
CA VAL A 67 5.62 60.19 8.71
C VAL A 67 4.42 60.00 9.65
N PRO A 68 4.46 60.38 10.95
CA PRO A 68 3.30 60.27 11.83
C PRO A 68 2.22 61.31 11.51
N TRP A 69 2.62 62.51 11.04
CA TRP A 69 1.70 63.61 10.72
C TRP A 69 0.71 63.23 9.62
N GLU A 70 1.20 62.56 8.57
CA GLU A 70 0.36 62.06 7.47
C GLU A 70 -0.19 60.64 7.73
N GLY A 71 -0.19 60.14 8.97
CA GLY A 71 -0.80 58.85 9.30
C GLY A 71 -0.01 57.60 8.86
N GLY A 72 1.27 57.76 8.47
CA GLY A 72 2.19 56.68 8.13
C GLY A 72 3.01 56.93 6.86
N VAL A 73 4.06 56.13 6.65
CA VAL A 73 4.98 56.27 5.49
C VAL A 73 4.24 56.07 4.16
N ASP A 74 3.29 55.13 4.10
CA ASP A 74 2.53 54.83 2.88
C ASP A 74 1.62 55.99 2.46
N GLN A 75 0.99 56.69 3.42
CA GLN A 75 0.12 57.84 3.16
C GLN A 75 0.93 59.09 2.79
N LEU A 76 2.05 59.33 3.48
CA LEU A 76 3.00 60.39 3.15
C LEU A 76 3.56 60.27 1.73
N ALA A 77 3.78 59.04 1.26
CA ALA A 77 4.31 58.79 -0.07
C ALA A 77 3.24 58.83 -1.19
N ALA A 78 1.96 58.66 -0.85
CA ALA A 78 0.83 58.72 -1.78
C ALA A 78 0.22 60.13 -1.94
N GLY A 79 0.33 60.98 -0.90
CA GLY A 79 -0.22 62.32 -0.90
C GLY A 79 0.70 63.39 -1.52
N GLU A 80 0.12 64.34 -2.24
CA GLU A 80 0.71 65.66 -2.38
C GLU A 80 0.45 66.40 -1.07
N GLN A 81 1.49 66.72 -0.29
CA GLN A 81 1.31 67.55 0.91
C GLN A 81 0.55 68.83 0.53
N GLU A 82 -0.70 68.94 0.98
CA GLU A 82 -1.35 70.24 1.09
C GLU A 82 -0.50 71.08 2.05
N THR A 83 -0.06 72.25 1.61
CA THR A 83 0.71 73.19 2.42
C THR A 83 -0.11 73.59 3.65
N ALA A 84 0.01 72.83 4.75
CA ALA A 84 -0.63 73.18 6.00
C ALA A 84 0.09 74.42 6.58
N GLU A 85 -0.65 75.51 6.74
CA GLU A 85 -0.15 76.73 7.38
C GLU A 85 0.32 76.41 8.81
N GLY A 86 1.63 76.55 9.07
CA GLY A 86 2.22 76.38 10.41
C GLY A 86 3.43 75.45 10.50
N ILE A 87 3.81 74.74 9.42
CA ILE A 87 5.01 73.89 9.42
C ILE A 87 6.29 74.75 9.26
N PRO A 88 7.30 74.61 10.14
CA PRO A 88 8.58 75.29 9.96
C PRO A 88 9.22 74.93 8.60
N PRO A 89 9.82 75.88 7.86
CA PRO A 89 10.37 75.63 6.52
C PRO A 89 11.48 74.57 6.50
N SER A 90 12.13 74.34 7.64
CA SER A 90 13.14 73.27 7.82
C SER A 90 12.55 71.86 7.90
N LEU A 91 11.24 71.72 8.13
CA LEU A 91 10.53 70.43 8.24
C LEU A 91 9.69 70.09 7.01
N VAL A 92 9.58 71.01 6.05
CA VAL A 92 8.92 70.76 4.76
C VAL A 92 9.75 69.78 3.93
N LEU A 93 9.10 68.77 3.36
CA LEU A 93 9.76 67.81 2.48
C LEU A 93 10.32 68.52 1.24
N THR A 94 11.62 68.45 1.05
CA THR A 94 12.27 68.96 -0.16
C THR A 94 11.95 68.06 -1.37
N SER A 95 12.16 68.56 -2.59
CA SER A 95 12.02 67.75 -3.80
C SER A 95 12.88 66.48 -3.76
N ARG A 96 14.04 66.54 -3.11
CA ARG A 96 14.93 65.38 -2.88
C ARG A 96 14.31 64.40 -1.89
N ASP A 97 13.74 64.87 -0.79
CA ASP A 97 13.07 64.02 0.21
C ASP A 97 11.85 63.31 -0.41
N LYS A 98 11.06 64.02 -1.22
CA LYS A 98 9.92 63.44 -1.95
C LYS A 98 10.35 62.35 -2.93
N LEU A 99 11.48 62.53 -3.63
CA LEU A 99 12.05 61.50 -4.50
C LEU A 99 12.58 60.29 -3.70
N LEU A 100 13.22 60.52 -2.55
CA LEU A 100 13.68 59.45 -1.66
C LEU A 100 12.50 58.68 -1.06
N LEU A 101 11.43 59.36 -0.65
CA LEU A 101 10.17 58.76 -0.16
C LEU A 101 9.46 57.91 -1.23
N LYS A 102 9.60 58.25 -2.51
CA LYS A 102 9.10 57.40 -3.60
C LYS A 102 9.98 56.16 -3.84
N ALA A 103 11.23 56.17 -3.40
CA ALA A 103 12.21 55.12 -3.67
C ALA A 103 12.54 54.21 -2.46
N THR A 104 12.14 54.58 -1.24
CA THR A 104 12.54 53.88 0.01
C THR A 104 11.49 52.91 0.57
N PRO A 105 10.18 53.23 0.63
CA PRO A 105 9.16 52.28 1.08
C PRO A 105 8.91 51.23 -0.01
N ILE A 106 9.11 49.95 0.32
CA ILE A 106 9.04 48.83 -0.66
C ILE A 106 7.74 48.84 -1.46
N LYS A 107 6.59 48.99 -0.80
CA LYS A 107 5.27 48.98 -1.46
C LYS A 107 5.09 50.15 -2.43
N THR A 108 5.37 51.36 -1.98
CA THR A 108 5.22 52.57 -2.81
C THR A 108 6.23 52.60 -3.95
N ALA A 109 7.47 52.17 -3.70
CA ALA A 109 8.50 52.07 -4.72
C ALA A 109 8.11 51.06 -5.82
N LEU A 110 7.58 49.89 -5.44
CA LEU A 110 7.08 48.92 -6.43
C LEU A 110 5.90 49.47 -7.22
N GLN A 111 4.90 50.08 -6.57
CA GLN A 111 3.74 50.70 -7.24
C GLN A 111 4.16 51.81 -8.21
N PHE A 112 5.05 52.71 -7.77
CA PHE A 112 5.54 53.80 -8.61
C PHE A 112 6.29 53.29 -9.83
N ASN A 113 7.17 52.30 -9.69
CA ASN A 113 7.89 51.73 -10.83
C ASN A 113 6.93 50.98 -11.79
N ILE A 114 5.89 50.30 -11.30
CA ILE A 114 4.87 49.66 -12.16
C ILE A 114 4.09 50.71 -12.95
N GLN A 115 3.67 51.80 -12.31
CA GLN A 115 2.96 52.91 -12.96
C GLN A 115 3.86 53.65 -13.98
N GLU A 116 5.14 53.85 -13.68
CA GLU A 116 6.12 54.42 -14.63
C GLU A 116 6.27 53.53 -15.87
N ILE A 117 6.22 52.19 -15.73
CA ILE A 117 6.28 51.26 -16.86
C ILE A 117 4.98 51.32 -17.69
N GLU A 118 3.83 51.40 -17.03
CA GLU A 118 2.52 51.45 -17.70
C GLU A 118 2.38 52.69 -18.58
N GLY A 119 2.74 53.86 -18.04
CA GLY A 119 2.65 55.18 -18.68
C GLY A 119 3.93 55.67 -19.37
N ALA A 120 4.94 54.82 -19.57
CA ALA A 120 6.24 55.22 -20.10
C ALA A 120 6.13 55.88 -21.49
N PRO A 121 6.62 57.13 -21.68
CA PRO A 121 6.58 57.82 -22.97
C PRO A 121 7.72 57.39 -23.92
N SER A 122 8.70 56.62 -23.45
CA SER A 122 9.83 56.12 -24.26
C SER A 122 10.43 54.84 -23.68
N HIS A 123 11.17 54.08 -24.51
CA HIS A 123 11.90 52.87 -24.07
C HIS A 123 12.92 53.15 -22.96
N TYR A 124 13.54 54.33 -22.95
CA TYR A 124 14.50 54.73 -21.93
C TYR A 124 13.85 54.81 -20.54
N VAL A 125 12.65 55.42 -20.45
CA VAL A 125 11.92 55.55 -19.18
C VAL A 125 11.47 54.16 -18.68
N ALA A 126 10.97 53.32 -19.58
CA ALA A 126 10.59 51.95 -19.24
C ALA A 126 11.78 51.11 -18.75
N LYS A 127 12.94 51.16 -19.44
CA LYS A 127 14.18 50.48 -19.03
C LYS A 127 14.65 50.94 -17.65
N LEU A 128 14.62 52.26 -17.38
CA LEU A 128 15.04 52.81 -16.10
C LEU A 128 14.16 52.30 -14.93
N ALA A 129 12.84 52.26 -15.13
CA ALA A 129 11.90 51.72 -14.15
C ALA A 129 12.09 50.20 -13.93
N LEU A 130 12.32 49.43 -15.00
CA LEU A 130 12.65 47.99 -14.91
C LEU A 130 13.97 47.74 -14.16
N MET A 131 15.01 48.54 -14.41
CA MET A 131 16.28 48.42 -13.69
C MET A 131 16.12 48.71 -12.19
N ARG A 132 15.34 49.74 -11.83
CA ARG A 132 15.01 50.04 -10.42
C ARG A 132 14.26 48.88 -9.77
N LEU A 133 13.29 48.30 -10.46
CA LEU A 133 12.54 47.13 -9.98
C LEU A 133 13.45 45.90 -9.83
N GLY A 134 14.37 45.67 -10.77
CA GLY A 134 15.39 44.62 -10.69
C GLY A 134 16.37 44.80 -9.52
N LEU A 135 16.74 46.04 -9.18
CA LEU A 135 17.57 46.36 -8.01
C LEU A 135 16.84 46.04 -6.70
N LEU A 136 15.55 46.34 -6.61
CA LEU A 136 14.73 45.96 -5.45
C LEU A 136 14.67 44.44 -5.29
N LEU A 137 14.42 43.69 -6.37
CA LEU A 137 14.37 42.22 -6.32
C LEU A 137 15.73 41.59 -6.04
N THR A 138 16.84 42.14 -6.55
CA THR A 138 18.19 41.65 -6.20
C THR A 138 18.54 41.87 -4.75
N SER A 139 18.04 42.95 -4.13
CA SER A 139 18.20 43.15 -2.68
C SER A 139 17.47 42.08 -1.86
N ASP A 140 16.31 41.59 -2.33
CA ASP A 140 15.57 40.47 -1.72
C ASP A 140 16.32 39.15 -1.87
N VAL A 141 16.95 38.91 -3.03
CA VAL A 141 17.74 37.69 -3.30
C VAL A 141 19.04 37.67 -2.49
N MET A 142 19.68 38.82 -2.26
CA MET A 142 20.93 38.92 -1.49
C MET A 142 20.71 39.10 0.03
N GLY A 143 19.50 39.50 0.46
CA GLY A 143 19.15 39.78 1.85
C GLY A 143 19.02 38.51 2.69
N SER A 144 20.12 38.08 3.31
CA SER A 144 20.10 37.04 4.35
C SER A 144 19.69 37.62 5.70
N GLY A 145 18.46 37.35 6.16
CA GLY A 145 18.25 37.13 7.61
C GLY A 145 17.55 38.17 8.50
N THR A 146 16.89 39.23 8.02
CA THR A 146 16.11 40.11 8.93
C THR A 146 14.60 39.96 8.74
N ALA A 147 13.98 39.19 9.64
CA ALA A 147 12.60 38.71 9.62
C ALA A 147 11.53 39.72 10.10
N SER A 148 11.57 41.00 9.72
CA SER A 148 10.58 41.98 10.20
C SER A 148 9.88 42.84 9.14
N SER A 149 10.22 42.70 7.86
CA SER A 149 9.50 43.31 6.74
C SER A 149 9.25 42.21 5.70
N GLY A 150 7.99 42.04 5.26
CA GLY A 150 7.60 41.01 4.29
C GLY A 150 8.50 40.99 3.05
N SER A 151 8.62 39.82 2.39
CA SER A 151 9.48 39.71 1.20
C SER A 151 9.02 40.69 0.12
N ILE A 152 9.96 41.31 -0.60
CA ILE A 152 9.65 42.24 -1.70
C ILE A 152 8.78 41.53 -2.75
N ALA A 153 8.97 40.23 -2.95
CA ALA A 153 8.14 39.40 -3.82
C ALA A 153 6.69 39.23 -3.33
N GLU A 154 6.44 39.17 -2.01
CA GLU A 154 5.08 39.12 -1.43
C GLU A 154 4.33 40.43 -1.65
N VAL A 155 5.02 41.56 -1.46
CA VAL A 155 4.45 42.88 -1.69
C VAL A 155 4.13 43.08 -3.18
N LEU A 156 5.03 42.65 -4.07
CA LEU A 156 4.81 42.68 -5.51
C LEU A 156 3.62 41.80 -5.93
N PHE A 157 3.42 40.65 -5.30
CA PHE A 157 2.30 39.75 -5.62
C PHE A 157 0.93 40.39 -5.40
N ASN A 158 0.81 41.31 -4.44
CA ASN A 158 -0.42 42.04 -4.14
C ASN A 158 -0.70 43.23 -5.10
N LEU A 159 0.11 43.41 -6.15
CA LEU A 159 -0.01 44.48 -7.14
C LEU A 159 -0.35 43.91 -8.53
N ASP A 160 -0.97 44.71 -9.40
CA ASP A 160 -1.42 44.31 -10.75
C ASP A 160 -0.30 44.33 -11.82
N TRP A 161 0.93 43.96 -11.45
CA TRP A 161 2.09 43.98 -12.35
C TRP A 161 1.98 43.01 -13.54
N LYS A 162 1.21 41.92 -13.39
CA LYS A 162 1.03 40.90 -14.44
C LYS A 162 0.49 41.49 -15.74
N ASN A 163 -0.49 42.39 -15.66
CA ASN A 163 -1.09 43.02 -16.84
C ASN A 163 -0.12 43.98 -17.52
N VAL A 164 0.68 44.70 -16.74
CA VAL A 164 1.71 45.63 -17.26
C VAL A 164 2.78 44.87 -18.04
N PHE A 165 3.24 43.73 -17.53
CA PHE A 165 4.28 42.93 -18.20
C PHE A 165 3.72 42.13 -19.38
N LYS A 166 2.47 41.67 -19.29
CA LYS A 166 1.77 40.94 -20.36
C LYS A 166 1.83 41.67 -21.71
N ARG A 167 1.67 43.01 -21.72
CA ARG A 167 1.76 43.83 -22.94
C ARG A 167 3.09 43.69 -23.69
N PHE A 168 4.21 43.52 -22.97
CA PHE A 168 5.52 43.35 -23.59
C PHE A 168 5.77 41.93 -24.08
N LEU A 169 5.13 40.93 -23.45
CA LEU A 169 5.34 39.52 -23.76
C LEU A 169 4.43 39.00 -24.90
N GLU A 170 3.33 39.71 -25.19
CA GLU A 170 2.38 39.38 -26.27
C GLU A 170 2.75 40.00 -27.63
N VAL A 171 3.75 40.89 -27.67
CA VAL A 171 4.15 41.61 -28.89
C VAL A 171 5.53 41.15 -29.35
N MET A 172 5.67 40.94 -30.67
CA MET A 172 6.96 40.62 -31.30
C MET A 172 7.88 41.86 -31.31
N PRO A 173 9.17 41.73 -30.94
CA PRO A 173 10.12 42.84 -31.07
C PRO A 173 10.32 43.19 -32.56
N ALA A 174 10.18 44.47 -32.91
CA ALA A 174 10.30 44.95 -34.29
C ALA A 174 11.68 45.54 -34.60
N ASN A 175 12.42 45.95 -33.56
CA ASN A 175 13.76 46.55 -33.67
C ASN A 175 14.69 46.14 -32.50
N GLY A 176 15.99 46.43 -32.60
CA GLY A 176 16.96 46.07 -31.57
C GLY A 176 16.79 46.78 -30.22
N GLU A 177 16.10 47.93 -30.16
CA GLU A 177 15.74 48.57 -28.89
C GLU A 177 14.60 47.85 -28.18
N ASP A 178 13.65 47.28 -28.94
CA ASP A 178 12.59 46.40 -28.45
C ASP A 178 13.20 45.10 -27.88
N ASP A 179 14.20 44.53 -28.55
CA ASP A 179 14.95 43.35 -28.05
C ASP A 179 15.58 43.64 -26.68
N LEU A 180 16.24 44.79 -26.54
CA LEU A 180 16.86 45.20 -25.28
C LEU A 180 15.82 45.47 -24.19
N LEU A 181 14.68 46.08 -24.53
CA LEU A 181 13.61 46.34 -23.57
C LEU A 181 13.01 45.01 -23.07
N LEU A 182 12.69 44.10 -23.98
CA LEU A 182 12.18 42.77 -23.64
C LEU A 182 13.22 41.99 -22.81
N SER A 183 14.51 42.12 -23.11
CA SER A 183 15.57 41.46 -22.32
C SER A 183 15.59 41.90 -20.86
N GLU A 184 15.33 43.18 -20.57
CA GLU A 184 15.24 43.67 -19.18
C GLU A 184 13.94 43.23 -18.50
N VAL A 185 12.81 43.12 -19.23
CA VAL A 185 11.57 42.52 -18.70
C VAL A 185 11.80 41.07 -18.28
N LEU A 186 12.42 40.25 -19.15
CA LEU A 186 12.72 38.85 -18.87
C LEU A 186 13.68 38.68 -17.69
N LYS A 187 14.66 39.57 -17.56
CA LYS A 187 15.62 39.58 -16.44
C LYS A 187 14.96 39.92 -15.10
N VAL A 188 14.02 40.87 -15.08
CA VAL A 188 13.22 41.18 -13.89
C VAL A 188 12.36 39.97 -13.49
N LEU A 189 11.71 39.31 -14.46
CA LEU A 189 11.00 38.06 -14.20
C LEU A 189 11.94 36.97 -13.66
N LEU A 190 13.14 36.80 -14.23
CA LEU A 190 14.12 35.83 -13.74
C LEU A 190 14.52 36.11 -12.29
N LEU A 191 14.74 37.36 -11.91
CA LEU A 191 15.05 37.75 -10.53
C LEU A 191 13.88 37.45 -9.58
N PHE A 192 12.64 37.65 -10.04
CA PHE A 192 11.46 37.26 -9.30
C PHE A 192 11.39 35.74 -9.08
N PHE A 193 11.70 34.94 -10.10
CA PHE A 193 11.77 33.47 -9.99
C PHE A 193 12.89 32.98 -9.05
N LYS A 194 13.95 33.77 -8.84
CA LYS A 194 15.05 33.48 -7.90
C LYS A 194 14.75 33.89 -6.44
N SER A 195 13.64 34.60 -6.18
CA SER A 195 13.20 34.98 -4.83
C SER A 195 12.46 33.83 -4.11
N LYS A 196 12.07 34.01 -2.84
CA LYS A 196 11.61 32.92 -1.91
C LYS A 196 10.50 32.00 -2.47
N GLU A 197 10.47 30.78 -1.92
CA GLU A 197 9.86 29.59 -2.53
C GLU A 197 8.33 29.53 -2.64
N SER A 198 7.56 30.24 -1.80
CA SER A 198 6.13 29.93 -1.58
C SER A 198 5.15 30.55 -2.59
N ILE A 199 5.57 31.50 -3.43
CA ILE A 199 4.67 32.39 -4.21
C ILE A 199 4.58 31.99 -5.70
N ARG A 200 5.29 30.92 -6.10
CA ARG A 200 5.65 30.63 -7.49
C ARG A 200 4.53 30.03 -8.35
N ASP A 201 3.53 29.35 -7.79
CA ASP A 201 2.62 28.50 -8.58
C ASP A 201 1.65 29.27 -9.49
N SER A 202 1.06 30.37 -9.00
CA SER A 202 0.11 31.18 -9.79
C SER A 202 0.82 32.02 -10.87
N VAL A 203 2.07 32.40 -10.63
CA VAL A 203 2.90 33.16 -11.58
C VAL A 203 3.48 32.22 -12.64
N SER A 204 3.92 31.03 -12.23
CA SER A 204 4.40 30.00 -13.16
C SER A 204 3.29 29.52 -14.09
N SER A 205 2.05 29.36 -13.57
CA SER A 205 0.89 29.02 -14.41
C SER A 205 0.58 30.13 -15.41
N TRP A 206 0.55 31.39 -14.97
CA TRP A 206 0.34 32.54 -15.85
C TRP A 206 1.41 32.67 -16.95
N LEU A 207 2.69 32.55 -16.58
CA LEU A 207 3.78 32.65 -17.55
C LEU A 207 3.77 31.47 -18.52
N LEU A 208 3.44 30.27 -18.04
CA LEU A 208 3.34 29.08 -18.88
C LEU A 208 2.18 29.19 -19.86
N ASP A 209 1.01 29.67 -19.43
CA ASP A 209 -0.13 29.93 -20.33
C ASP A 209 0.25 30.93 -21.44
N LEU A 210 1.03 31.96 -21.10
CA LEU A 210 1.46 32.98 -22.05
C LEU A 210 2.52 32.47 -23.05
N VAL A 211 3.43 31.60 -22.60
CA VAL A 211 4.41 30.92 -23.47
C VAL A 211 3.72 29.90 -24.39
N LEU A 212 2.72 29.18 -23.89
CA LEU A 212 2.01 28.12 -24.62
C LEU A 212 0.80 28.63 -25.44
N THR A 213 0.46 29.92 -25.36
CA THR A 213 -0.61 30.49 -26.19
C THR A 213 -0.25 30.37 -27.68
N ARG A 214 -1.22 29.96 -28.52
CA ARG A 214 -0.99 29.77 -29.96
C ARG A 214 -0.41 31.04 -30.60
N GLY A 215 0.74 30.90 -31.25
CA GLY A 215 1.46 32.03 -31.87
C GLY A 215 2.23 32.90 -30.88
N SER A 216 2.56 32.38 -29.69
CA SER A 216 3.32 33.11 -28.68
C SER A 216 4.65 33.66 -29.24
N PRO A 217 4.93 34.96 -29.09
CA PRO A 217 6.20 35.57 -29.45
C PRO A 217 7.41 34.88 -28.81
N LEU A 218 7.27 34.42 -27.57
CA LEU A 218 8.35 33.78 -26.82
C LEU A 218 8.69 32.39 -27.36
N LEU A 219 7.67 31.61 -27.76
CA LEU A 219 7.87 30.32 -28.40
C LEU A 219 8.45 30.48 -29.82
N TRP A 220 8.01 31.51 -30.55
CA TRP A 220 8.58 31.83 -31.86
C TRP A 220 10.05 32.27 -31.75
N LEU A 221 10.40 33.13 -30.79
CA LEU A 221 11.77 33.55 -30.51
C LEU A 221 12.67 32.38 -30.11
N LEU A 222 12.12 31.34 -29.48
CA LEU A 222 12.84 30.11 -29.18
C LEU A 222 13.13 29.28 -30.45
N SER A 223 12.19 29.25 -31.40
CA SER A 223 12.31 28.52 -32.67
C SER A 223 13.21 29.18 -33.71
N GLN A 224 13.54 30.46 -33.52
CA GLN A 224 14.49 31.19 -34.37
C GLN A 224 15.91 31.01 -33.81
N GLY A 225 16.73 30.23 -34.51
CA GLY A 225 18.14 30.08 -34.19
C GLY A 225 18.91 31.37 -34.47
N ASP A 226 20.17 31.44 -34.02
CA ASP A 226 21.09 32.51 -34.44
C ASP A 226 21.12 32.55 -35.99
N ASN A 227 20.44 33.53 -36.59
CA ASN A 227 20.27 33.59 -38.04
C ASN A 227 21.64 33.59 -38.76
N LYS A 228 21.94 32.48 -39.45
CA LYS A 228 23.22 32.16 -40.12
C LYS A 228 23.68 33.19 -41.17
N GLU A 229 22.82 34.09 -41.63
CA GLU A 229 23.17 35.06 -42.68
C GLU A 229 23.92 36.32 -42.18
N HIS A 230 24.13 36.48 -40.87
CA HIS A 230 24.49 37.79 -40.31
C HIS A 230 25.89 37.90 -39.67
N GLU A 231 26.68 36.82 -39.59
CA GLU A 231 28.01 36.84 -38.94
C GLU A 231 29.09 37.64 -39.72
N ASN A 232 28.84 37.98 -41.00
CA ASN A 232 29.80 38.70 -41.84
C ASN A 232 29.51 40.22 -42.02
N MET A 233 28.61 40.83 -41.23
CA MET A 233 28.23 42.24 -41.41
C MET A 233 28.75 43.19 -40.30
N VAL A 234 29.53 44.20 -40.70
CA VAL A 234 30.05 45.28 -39.83
C VAL A 234 29.08 46.47 -39.80
N GLY A 235 28.84 47.07 -38.62
CA GLY A 235 28.07 48.33 -38.45
C GLY A 235 26.85 48.20 -37.52
N THR A 236 25.84 49.06 -37.70
CA THR A 236 24.60 49.15 -36.89
C THR A 236 23.84 47.81 -36.75
N LYS A 237 24.04 46.88 -37.68
CA LYS A 237 23.50 45.51 -37.63
C LYS A 237 24.17 44.61 -36.57
N ALA A 238 25.42 44.89 -36.18
CA ALA A 238 26.12 44.17 -35.11
C ALA A 238 25.52 44.46 -33.72
N GLN A 239 25.04 45.68 -33.49
CA GLN A 239 24.34 46.05 -32.25
C GLN A 239 22.99 45.32 -32.14
N VAL A 240 22.25 45.20 -33.25
CA VAL A 240 20.99 44.44 -33.31
C VAL A 240 21.24 42.95 -33.05
N LEU A 241 22.29 42.37 -33.62
CA LEU A 241 22.69 40.97 -33.34
C LEU A 241 23.04 40.75 -31.86
N THR A 242 23.77 41.70 -31.26
CA THR A 242 24.17 41.60 -29.85
C THR A 242 22.96 41.74 -28.93
N ALA A 243 22.03 42.63 -29.26
CA ALA A 243 20.74 42.77 -28.58
C ALA A 243 19.92 41.48 -28.66
N HIS A 244 19.81 40.90 -29.86
CA HIS A 244 19.09 39.65 -30.08
C HIS A 244 19.70 38.45 -29.32
N ARG A 245 21.04 38.29 -29.34
CA ARG A 245 21.74 37.27 -28.53
C ARG A 245 21.51 37.45 -27.03
N THR A 246 21.50 38.70 -26.57
CA THR A 246 21.23 39.02 -25.16
C THR A 246 19.80 38.65 -24.78
N LEU A 247 18.82 38.94 -25.65
CA LEU A 247 17.43 38.54 -25.49
C LEU A 247 17.29 37.01 -25.40
N GLN A 248 17.89 36.27 -26.35
CA GLN A 248 17.85 34.80 -26.33
C GLN A 248 18.46 34.21 -25.05
N LYS A 249 19.58 34.77 -24.58
CA LYS A 249 20.21 34.34 -23.31
C LYS A 249 19.29 34.55 -22.12
N GLN A 250 18.61 35.70 -22.02
CA GLN A 250 17.66 35.97 -20.93
C GLN A 250 16.41 35.10 -21.04
N LEU A 251 15.90 34.87 -22.25
CA LEU A 251 14.79 33.95 -22.50
C LEU A 251 15.12 32.54 -22.03
N MET A 252 16.29 32.01 -22.39
CA MET A 252 16.72 30.68 -21.93
C MET A 252 16.91 30.59 -20.43
N ALA A 253 17.48 31.62 -19.80
CA ALA A 253 17.61 31.65 -18.35
C ALA A 253 16.24 31.66 -17.64
N LEU A 254 15.28 32.42 -18.16
CA LEU A 254 13.91 32.44 -17.64
C LEU A 254 13.20 31.10 -17.85
N LEU A 255 13.27 30.53 -19.06
CA LEU A 255 12.68 29.22 -19.35
C LEU A 255 13.30 28.12 -18.50
N SER A 256 14.61 28.15 -18.26
CA SER A 256 15.29 27.21 -17.35
C SER A 256 14.78 27.34 -15.92
N ALA A 257 14.61 28.56 -15.40
CA ALA A 257 14.05 28.81 -14.07
C ALA A 257 12.58 28.37 -13.98
N LEU A 258 11.77 28.68 -15.01
CA LEU A 258 10.37 28.25 -15.10
C LEU A 258 10.27 26.73 -15.13
N CYS A 259 11.05 26.05 -15.98
CA CYS A 259 11.01 24.60 -16.11
C CYS A 259 11.47 23.90 -14.82
N SER A 260 12.49 24.43 -14.14
CA SER A 260 12.93 23.90 -12.84
C SER A 260 11.81 23.97 -11.78
N HIS A 261 10.94 24.98 -11.82
CA HIS A 261 9.78 25.05 -10.92
C HIS A 261 8.67 24.07 -11.29
N LEU A 262 8.53 23.71 -12.57
CA LEU A 262 7.51 22.74 -13.01
C LEU A 262 7.76 21.33 -12.43
N VAL A 263 9.01 20.99 -12.10
CA VAL A 263 9.37 19.70 -11.48
C VAL A 263 8.76 19.52 -10.09
N HIS A 264 8.51 20.61 -9.35
CA HIS A 264 8.02 20.56 -7.97
C HIS A 264 6.48 20.62 -7.83
N ARG A 265 5.74 20.73 -8.94
CA ARG A 265 4.27 20.86 -8.92
C ARG A 265 3.60 19.49 -8.76
N GLU A 266 2.80 19.33 -7.70
CA GLU A 266 2.01 18.11 -7.45
C GLU A 266 0.94 17.90 -8.54
N GLN A 267 0.66 16.63 -8.84
CA GLN A 267 -0.10 16.12 -10.00
C GLN A 267 -1.60 16.51 -10.06
N GLY A 268 -2.08 17.48 -9.28
CA GLY A 268 -3.51 17.74 -9.06
C GLY A 268 -4.17 18.89 -9.84
N ALA A 269 -3.41 19.73 -10.56
CA ALA A 269 -4.00 20.89 -11.27
C ALA A 269 -3.68 20.82 -12.77
N ALA A 270 -4.73 20.93 -13.60
CA ALA A 270 -4.73 21.03 -15.08
C ALA A 270 -3.35 20.88 -15.71
N GLN A 271 -3.04 19.69 -16.25
CA GLN A 271 -1.76 19.43 -16.89
C GLN A 271 -1.52 20.48 -17.99
N PRO A 272 -0.50 21.33 -17.87
CA PRO A 272 -0.16 22.23 -18.95
C PRO A 272 0.38 21.41 -20.12
N THR A 273 -0.03 21.74 -21.34
CA THR A 273 0.36 21.08 -22.58
C THR A 273 1.81 21.41 -22.92
N LEU A 274 2.75 20.64 -22.35
CA LEU A 274 4.20 20.85 -22.48
C LEU A 274 4.77 20.44 -23.85
N GLY A 275 4.00 19.74 -24.69
CA GLY A 275 4.45 19.24 -25.98
C GLY A 275 4.93 20.34 -26.94
N ASP A 276 4.24 21.49 -26.99
CA ASP A 276 4.64 22.63 -27.83
C ASP A 276 6.01 23.23 -27.38
N LEU A 277 6.30 23.20 -26.07
CA LEU A 277 7.59 23.66 -25.54
C LEU A 277 8.72 22.69 -25.88
N ALA A 278 8.47 21.38 -25.77
CA ALA A 278 9.44 20.36 -26.20
C ALA A 278 9.73 20.45 -27.70
N GLN A 279 8.71 20.71 -28.52
CA GLN A 279 8.89 20.95 -29.95
C GLN A 279 9.71 22.22 -30.24
N GLY A 280 9.51 23.30 -29.50
CA GLY A 280 10.32 24.52 -29.61
C GLY A 280 11.80 24.26 -29.30
N PHE A 281 12.10 23.47 -28.28
CA PHE A 281 13.48 23.06 -27.97
C PHE A 281 14.07 22.13 -29.04
N LEU A 282 13.29 21.19 -29.59
CA LEU A 282 13.72 20.32 -30.69
C LEU A 282 14.09 21.12 -31.95
N GLN A 283 13.26 22.10 -32.34
CA GLN A 283 13.55 22.98 -33.47
C GLN A 283 14.86 23.75 -33.26
N ARG A 284 15.12 24.21 -32.03
CA ARG A 284 16.39 24.87 -31.69
C ARG A 284 17.59 23.92 -31.78
N LEU A 285 17.43 22.65 -31.40
CA LEU A 285 18.47 21.63 -31.57
C LEU A 285 18.76 21.36 -33.05
N HIS A 286 17.74 21.31 -33.92
CA HIS A 286 17.95 21.14 -35.37
C HIS A 286 18.70 22.30 -36.03
N LEU A 287 18.62 23.51 -35.48
CA LEU A 287 19.35 24.67 -36.01
C LEU A 287 20.85 24.63 -35.68
N ALA A 288 21.23 23.89 -34.63
CA ALA A 288 22.61 23.56 -34.33
C ALA A 288 23.05 22.39 -35.23
N ASP A 289 23.54 22.69 -36.44
CA ASP A 289 24.04 21.67 -37.36
C ASP A 289 25.09 20.76 -36.68
N PRO A 290 25.21 19.47 -37.08
CA PRO A 290 26.19 18.53 -36.51
C PRO A 290 27.66 18.99 -36.66
N SER A 291 27.95 19.83 -37.65
CA SER A 291 29.25 20.48 -37.86
C SER A 291 29.51 21.67 -36.91
N HIS A 292 28.49 22.17 -36.21
CA HIS A 292 28.46 23.44 -35.48
C HIS A 292 28.02 23.33 -34.01
N PHE A 293 28.15 22.17 -33.35
CA PHE A 293 28.04 22.05 -31.87
C PHE A 293 29.15 22.81 -31.09
N TYR A 294 29.65 23.94 -31.62
CA TYR A 294 30.68 24.78 -31.04
C TYR A 294 30.13 25.73 -29.96
N ASP A 295 28.87 26.18 -30.04
CA ASP A 295 28.24 26.92 -28.94
C ASP A 295 27.68 25.96 -27.87
N LEU A 296 28.61 25.43 -27.08
CA LEU A 296 28.34 24.48 -26.01
C LEU A 296 27.40 25.06 -24.95
N ALA A 297 27.48 26.37 -24.68
CA ALA A 297 26.68 27.00 -23.64
C ALA A 297 25.19 27.07 -24.04
N SER A 298 24.91 27.43 -25.29
CA SER A 298 23.54 27.43 -25.82
C SER A 298 22.97 26.00 -25.90
N LEU A 299 23.76 25.05 -26.38
CA LEU A 299 23.37 23.63 -26.47
C LEU A 299 23.07 23.03 -25.08
N GLU A 300 23.98 23.21 -24.12
CA GLU A 300 23.80 22.71 -22.75
C GLU A 300 22.56 23.32 -22.09
N SER A 301 22.32 24.62 -22.27
CA SER A 301 21.12 25.29 -21.72
C SER A 301 19.81 24.76 -22.31
N THR A 302 19.81 24.45 -23.61
CA THR A 302 18.64 23.88 -24.31
C THR A 302 18.33 22.49 -23.80
N LEU A 303 19.35 21.62 -23.70
CA LEU A 303 19.21 20.27 -23.15
C LEU A 303 18.84 20.29 -21.66
N HIS A 304 19.35 21.26 -20.89
CA HIS A 304 19.00 21.39 -19.48
C HIS A 304 17.51 21.73 -19.30
N CYS A 305 16.94 22.63 -20.10
CA CYS A 305 15.50 22.89 -20.12
C CYS A 305 14.72 21.63 -20.53
N LEU A 306 15.21 20.89 -21.53
CA LEU A 306 14.57 19.67 -22.01
C LEU A 306 14.45 18.60 -20.92
N ILE A 307 15.45 18.43 -20.04
CA ILE A 307 15.36 17.49 -18.91
C ILE A 307 14.14 17.79 -18.04
N HIS A 308 13.94 19.06 -17.68
CA HIS A 308 12.86 19.48 -16.79
C HIS A 308 11.47 19.32 -17.42
N VAL A 309 11.37 19.52 -18.74
CA VAL A 309 10.13 19.29 -19.50
C VAL A 309 9.83 17.79 -19.58
N THR A 310 10.82 16.99 -19.97
CA THR A 310 10.67 15.54 -20.20
C THR A 310 10.58 14.72 -18.91
N ALA A 311 10.98 15.27 -17.76
CA ALA A 311 10.89 14.60 -16.46
C ALA A 311 9.43 14.30 -16.02
N ARG A 312 8.43 14.93 -16.64
CA ARG A 312 7.01 14.75 -16.31
C ARG A 312 6.39 13.71 -17.24
N PRO A 313 5.53 12.81 -16.73
CA PRO A 313 4.80 11.89 -17.60
C PRO A 313 3.82 12.65 -18.50
N ASP A 314 3.54 12.10 -19.68
CA ASP A 314 2.59 12.64 -20.67
C ASP A 314 3.01 14.01 -21.25
N TRP A 315 4.30 14.36 -21.16
CA TRP A 315 4.82 15.63 -21.69
C TRP A 315 4.66 15.75 -23.21
N SER A 316 4.54 14.62 -23.93
CA SER A 316 4.30 14.59 -25.38
C SER A 316 2.86 14.99 -25.76
N THR A 317 1.97 15.20 -24.80
CA THR A 317 0.57 15.58 -25.04
C THR A 317 0.41 17.08 -25.31
N GLY A 318 -0.64 17.43 -26.08
CA GLY A 318 -1.02 18.83 -26.33
C GLY A 318 -0.24 19.56 -27.41
N ILE A 319 0.40 18.83 -28.32
CA ILE A 319 1.11 19.40 -29.48
C ILE A 319 0.08 19.96 -30.48
N SER A 320 0.34 21.17 -30.96
CA SER A 320 -0.52 21.88 -31.89
C SER A 320 -0.25 21.57 -33.37
N THR A 321 0.96 21.09 -33.72
CA THR A 321 1.43 21.00 -35.12
C THR A 321 1.83 19.60 -35.60
N SER A 322 2.17 18.65 -34.71
CA SER A 322 2.72 17.33 -35.06
C SER A 322 2.07 16.21 -34.23
N ASN A 323 2.23 14.96 -34.66
CA ASN A 323 1.78 13.80 -33.90
C ASN A 323 2.75 13.53 -32.72
N ARG A 324 2.22 12.94 -31.63
CA ARG A 324 3.02 12.56 -30.45
C ARG A 324 4.19 11.63 -30.79
N GLU A 325 3.96 10.67 -31.70
CA GLU A 325 4.94 9.66 -32.08
C GLU A 325 6.06 10.24 -32.95
N THR A 326 5.73 11.19 -33.84
CA THR A 326 6.71 11.88 -34.68
C THR A 326 7.61 12.78 -33.86
N LEU A 327 7.08 13.52 -32.87
CA LEU A 327 7.90 14.30 -31.95
C LEU A 327 8.91 13.42 -31.19
N CYS A 328 8.46 12.27 -30.69
CA CYS A 328 9.34 11.33 -29.96
C CYS A 328 10.43 10.76 -30.87
N GLN A 329 10.10 10.41 -32.11
CA GLN A 329 11.07 9.88 -33.09
C GLN A 329 12.11 10.92 -33.49
N GLU A 330 11.68 12.14 -33.83
CA GLU A 330 12.60 13.23 -34.17
C GLU A 330 13.53 13.53 -32.99
N LEU A 331 13.00 13.65 -31.77
CA LEU A 331 13.80 13.89 -30.57
C LEU A 331 14.81 12.77 -30.30
N LEU A 332 14.44 11.51 -30.53
CA LEU A 332 15.33 10.36 -30.42
C LEU A 332 16.51 10.47 -31.39
N GLU A 333 16.24 10.79 -32.66
CA GLU A 333 17.27 10.92 -33.67
C GLU A 333 18.25 12.05 -33.36
N THR A 334 17.74 13.24 -33.01
CA THR A 334 18.56 14.40 -32.67
C THR A 334 19.42 14.15 -31.43
N LEU A 335 18.83 13.63 -30.35
CA LEU A 335 19.57 13.40 -29.11
C LEU A 335 20.61 12.28 -29.27
N ARG A 336 20.30 11.23 -30.04
CA ARG A 336 21.27 10.18 -30.38
C ARG A 336 22.44 10.74 -31.19
N GLU A 337 22.17 11.62 -32.16
CA GLU A 337 23.21 12.29 -32.94
C GLU A 337 24.09 13.21 -32.06
N VAL A 338 23.48 13.95 -31.12
CA VAL A 338 24.23 14.72 -30.12
C VAL A 338 25.16 13.79 -29.32
N VAL A 339 24.68 12.67 -28.78
CA VAL A 339 25.55 11.72 -28.06
C VAL A 339 26.67 11.20 -28.96
N LEU A 340 26.36 10.76 -30.18
CA LEU A 340 27.35 10.23 -31.12
C LEU A 340 28.42 11.26 -31.51
N SER A 341 28.05 12.52 -31.74
CA SER A 341 28.98 13.58 -32.17
C SER A 341 30.05 13.91 -31.10
N PHE A 342 29.70 13.79 -29.82
CA PHE A 342 30.63 13.99 -28.71
C PHE A 342 31.43 12.72 -28.34
N HIS A 343 31.06 11.56 -28.89
CA HIS A 343 31.69 10.26 -28.60
C HIS A 343 32.52 9.65 -29.76
N VAL A 344 32.14 9.86 -31.04
CA VAL A 344 32.69 9.10 -32.20
C VAL A 344 33.75 9.87 -33.01
N GLY A 345 33.90 11.19 -32.87
CA GLY A 345 34.69 11.99 -33.84
C GLY A 345 36.02 12.59 -33.37
N ARG A 346 36.34 12.61 -32.08
CA ARG A 346 37.54 13.28 -31.56
C ARG A 346 38.15 12.42 -30.49
N GLY A 347 39.31 11.82 -30.78
CA GLY A 347 40.08 10.99 -29.85
C GLY A 347 39.91 11.47 -28.42
N SER A 348 39.03 10.77 -27.70
CA SER A 348 38.64 11.09 -26.33
C SER A 348 39.89 10.93 -25.50
N THR A 349 40.60 12.04 -25.29
CA THR A 349 41.35 12.15 -24.06
C THR A 349 40.30 12.10 -22.98
N THR A 350 40.27 10.99 -22.25
CA THR A 350 39.45 10.74 -21.04
C THR A 350 39.58 11.83 -19.97
N ARG A 351 40.42 12.86 -20.21
CA ARG A 351 40.69 14.04 -19.39
C ARG A 351 39.99 15.33 -19.84
N SER A 352 39.33 15.40 -21.00
CA SER A 352 38.65 16.65 -21.42
C SER A 352 37.29 16.84 -20.70
N TYR A 353 37.02 18.06 -20.23
CA TYR A 353 35.75 18.43 -19.56
C TYR A 353 34.72 19.07 -20.50
N MET A 354 35.11 19.29 -21.75
CA MET A 354 34.28 19.91 -22.78
C MET A 354 33.11 18.99 -23.16
N GLY A 355 31.88 19.52 -23.17
CA GLY A 355 30.68 18.76 -23.51
C GLY A 355 30.16 17.81 -22.41
N LYS A 356 30.72 17.86 -21.19
CA LYS A 356 30.23 17.03 -20.07
C LYS A 356 28.75 17.27 -19.77
N GLY A 357 28.35 18.55 -19.64
CA GLY A 357 26.97 18.94 -19.39
C GLY A 357 26.03 18.54 -20.53
N VAL A 358 26.49 18.68 -21.78
CA VAL A 358 25.77 18.26 -22.99
C VAL A 358 25.47 16.76 -22.97
N ILE A 359 26.48 15.90 -22.79
CA ILE A 359 26.29 14.44 -22.74
C ILE A 359 25.37 14.05 -21.58
N LYS A 360 25.57 14.63 -20.40
CA LYS A 360 24.73 14.41 -19.22
C LYS A 360 23.26 14.73 -19.50
N ASN A 361 23.00 15.94 -19.98
CA ASN A 361 21.64 16.42 -20.21
C ASN A 361 20.94 15.66 -21.35
N ALA A 362 21.68 15.33 -22.42
CA ALA A 362 21.17 14.50 -23.52
C ALA A 362 20.84 13.07 -23.06
N SER A 363 21.71 12.45 -22.26
CA SER A 363 21.51 11.08 -21.76
C SER A 363 20.30 10.97 -20.83
N ILE A 364 20.11 11.95 -19.93
CA ILE A 364 18.93 12.00 -19.06
C ILE A 364 17.65 12.23 -19.88
N SER A 365 17.70 13.15 -20.85
CA SER A 365 16.56 13.40 -21.76
C SER A 365 16.20 12.16 -22.59
N LEU A 366 17.19 11.40 -23.07
CA LEU A 366 16.97 10.12 -23.75
C LEU A 366 16.31 9.09 -22.83
N LYS A 367 16.74 9.00 -21.56
CA LYS A 367 16.08 8.13 -20.58
C LYS A 367 14.62 8.52 -20.37
N HIS A 368 14.32 9.82 -20.22
CA HIS A 368 12.94 10.30 -20.09
C HIS A 368 12.11 10.03 -21.35
N LEU A 369 12.70 10.19 -22.53
CA LEU A 369 12.06 9.88 -23.81
C LEU A 369 11.73 8.38 -23.92
N ALA A 370 12.64 7.50 -23.52
CA ALA A 370 12.38 6.06 -23.47
C ALA A 370 11.20 5.72 -22.55
N LEU A 371 11.06 6.42 -21.42
CA LEU A 371 9.95 6.23 -20.48
C LEU A 371 8.62 6.65 -21.12
N GLU A 372 8.58 7.83 -21.75
CA GLU A 372 7.40 8.34 -22.45
C GLU A 372 7.00 7.39 -23.60
N MET A 373 7.95 6.96 -24.42
CA MET A 373 7.69 6.02 -25.53
C MET A 373 7.14 4.68 -25.00
N ALA A 374 7.63 4.17 -23.87
CA ALA A 374 7.13 2.95 -23.25
C ALA A 374 5.67 3.09 -22.76
N HIS A 375 5.26 4.28 -22.30
CA HIS A 375 3.91 4.53 -21.81
C HIS A 375 2.92 4.91 -22.93
N VAL A 376 3.36 5.64 -23.95
CA VAL A 376 2.48 6.29 -24.94
C VAL A 376 2.37 5.49 -26.25
N SER A 377 3.38 4.71 -26.62
CA SER A 377 3.39 4.02 -27.91
C SER A 377 2.30 2.96 -28.02
N THR A 378 1.56 2.98 -29.13
CA THR A 378 0.60 1.91 -29.46
C THR A 378 1.29 0.72 -30.16
N ASN A 379 2.47 0.97 -30.72
CA ASN A 379 3.27 -0.01 -31.42
C ASN A 379 4.14 -0.82 -30.44
N LYS A 380 3.94 -2.14 -30.40
CA LYS A 380 4.74 -3.06 -29.56
C LYS A 380 6.21 -3.13 -29.98
N ASP A 381 6.52 -2.79 -31.22
CA ASP A 381 7.89 -2.83 -31.78
C ASP A 381 8.65 -1.51 -31.61
N TRP A 382 8.19 -0.57 -30.78
CA TRP A 382 8.90 0.70 -30.53
C TRP A 382 10.38 0.55 -30.09
N PRO A 383 10.84 -0.53 -29.41
CA PRO A 383 12.26 -0.69 -29.08
C PRO A 383 13.15 -0.81 -30.32
N SER A 384 12.61 -1.26 -31.46
CA SER A 384 13.36 -1.37 -32.71
C SER A 384 13.81 -0.01 -33.27
N LEU A 385 13.09 1.08 -32.93
CA LEU A 385 13.43 2.45 -33.33
C LEU A 385 14.75 2.94 -32.71
N TRP A 386 15.19 2.31 -31.62
CA TRP A 386 16.42 2.64 -30.91
C TRP A 386 17.68 2.04 -31.55
N LEU A 387 17.51 1.09 -32.49
CA LEU A 387 18.60 0.51 -33.26
C LEU A 387 19.21 1.56 -34.20
N ASN A 388 20.54 1.58 -34.31
CA ASN A 388 21.21 2.47 -35.23
C ASN A 388 21.20 1.90 -36.65
N THR A 389 20.28 2.38 -37.51
CA THR A 389 20.13 1.94 -38.90
C THR A 389 21.12 2.60 -39.88
N LYS A 390 21.94 3.57 -39.43
CA LYS A 390 22.86 4.35 -40.27
C LYS A 390 24.30 3.81 -40.31
N SER A 391 24.62 2.73 -39.58
CA SER A 391 25.95 2.09 -39.59
C SER A 391 26.02 1.01 -40.68
N GLU A 392 27.07 1.04 -41.53
CA GLU A 392 27.34 -0.03 -42.51
C GLU A 392 27.79 -1.35 -41.82
N GLU A 393 28.28 -1.27 -40.58
CA GLU A 393 28.67 -2.40 -39.74
C GLU A 393 27.55 -2.77 -38.75
N GLY A 394 26.42 -3.27 -39.28
CA GLY A 394 25.34 -3.86 -38.48
C GLY A 394 24.43 -2.87 -37.75
N ALA A 395 23.11 -3.09 -37.84
CA ALA A 395 22.13 -2.35 -37.06
C ALA A 395 22.19 -2.78 -35.59
N GLY A 396 22.72 -1.93 -34.71
CA GLY A 396 23.01 -2.28 -33.31
C GLY A 396 22.74 -1.19 -32.28
N LEU A 397 22.94 -1.53 -31.00
CA LEU A 397 22.85 -0.63 -29.85
C LEU A 397 24.23 -0.19 -29.35
N ASP A 398 25.27 -0.31 -30.20
CA ASP A 398 26.66 -0.05 -29.83
C ASP A 398 26.90 1.39 -29.34
N TRP A 399 26.05 2.34 -29.76
CA TRP A 399 26.09 3.73 -29.31
C TRP A 399 25.76 3.90 -27.82
N LEU A 400 25.12 2.92 -27.17
CA LEU A 400 24.85 2.92 -25.73
C LEU A 400 26.09 2.53 -24.90
N VAL A 401 26.99 1.71 -25.45
CA VAL A 401 28.16 1.18 -24.73
C VAL A 401 29.07 2.28 -24.18
N PRO A 402 29.39 3.36 -24.93
CA PRO A 402 30.14 4.49 -24.40
C PRO A 402 29.50 5.18 -23.19
N LEU A 403 28.17 5.13 -23.05
CA LEU A 403 27.47 5.70 -21.90
C LEU A 403 27.68 4.87 -20.63
N TRP A 404 27.74 3.54 -20.76
CA TRP A 404 27.98 2.63 -19.63
C TRP A 404 29.40 2.73 -19.08
N ALA A 405 30.38 3.07 -19.91
CA ALA A 405 31.77 3.28 -19.50
C ALA A 405 32.09 4.77 -19.20
N TYR A 406 31.11 5.66 -19.26
CA TYR A 406 31.34 7.09 -19.06
C TYR A 406 31.78 7.39 -17.62
N ARG A 407 32.61 8.42 -17.39
CA ARG A 407 33.15 8.76 -16.05
C ARG A 407 32.10 9.22 -15.04
N ASP A 408 31.02 9.85 -15.51
CA ASP A 408 29.98 10.43 -14.67
C ASP A 408 28.93 9.35 -14.33
N PRO A 409 28.71 9.04 -13.04
CA PRO A 409 27.75 8.02 -12.63
C PRO A 409 26.30 8.34 -13.06
N GLU A 410 25.93 9.61 -13.20
CA GLU A 410 24.58 9.96 -13.68
C GLU A 410 24.38 9.58 -15.15
N VAL A 411 25.43 9.71 -15.97
CA VAL A 411 25.42 9.26 -17.37
C VAL A 411 25.36 7.74 -17.45
N ARG A 412 26.17 7.03 -16.65
CA ARG A 412 26.12 5.56 -16.59
C ARG A 412 24.74 5.06 -16.16
N ALA A 413 24.16 5.67 -15.14
CA ALA A 413 22.81 5.37 -14.67
C ALA A 413 21.74 5.71 -15.71
N ALA A 414 21.90 6.80 -16.47
CA ALA A 414 20.99 7.12 -17.57
C ALA A 414 21.09 6.10 -18.70
N GLY A 415 22.31 5.74 -19.13
CA GLY A 415 22.56 4.75 -20.18
C GLY A 415 22.05 3.35 -19.84
N LEU A 416 22.28 2.87 -18.61
CA LEU A 416 21.68 1.62 -18.13
C LEU A 416 20.17 1.76 -17.95
N GLY A 417 19.67 2.93 -17.51
CA GLY A 417 18.25 3.22 -17.39
C GLY A 417 17.49 3.13 -18.72
N ILE A 418 18.12 3.53 -19.84
CA ILE A 418 17.57 3.31 -21.18
C ILE A 418 17.45 1.80 -21.45
N ALA A 419 18.48 1.00 -21.13
CA ALA A 419 18.42 -0.45 -21.26
C ALA A 419 17.35 -1.09 -20.35
N VAL A 420 17.11 -0.56 -19.14
CA VAL A 420 15.99 -0.99 -18.27
C VAL A 420 14.65 -0.78 -18.99
N LEU A 421 14.43 0.40 -19.57
CA LEU A 421 13.17 0.72 -20.23
C LEU A 421 12.94 -0.12 -21.50
N LEU A 422 13.98 -0.32 -22.31
CA LEU A 422 13.93 -1.18 -23.49
C LEU A 422 13.66 -2.65 -23.11
N SER A 423 14.34 -3.18 -22.09
CA SER A 423 14.16 -4.57 -21.64
C SER A 423 12.80 -4.88 -21.00
N GLY A 424 11.95 -3.86 -20.79
CA GLY A 424 10.58 -4.03 -20.28
C GLY A 424 9.69 -4.87 -21.21
N SER A 425 9.87 -4.77 -22.54
CA SER A 425 9.15 -5.59 -23.52
C SER A 425 9.97 -6.78 -24.02
N GLU A 426 9.31 -7.77 -24.63
CA GLU A 426 9.98 -8.96 -25.15
C GLU A 426 10.89 -8.62 -26.34
N GLU A 427 10.39 -7.80 -27.25
CA GLU A 427 11.11 -7.32 -28.43
C GLU A 427 12.36 -6.53 -28.03
N GLY A 428 12.27 -5.73 -26.97
CA GLY A 428 13.41 -4.97 -26.46
C GLY A 428 14.47 -5.82 -25.76
N ARG A 429 14.09 -6.92 -25.08
CA ARG A 429 15.06 -7.90 -24.54
C ARG A 429 15.85 -8.58 -25.65
N ILE A 430 15.15 -8.96 -26.73
CA ILE A 430 15.78 -9.56 -27.91
C ILE A 430 16.74 -8.55 -28.55
N ALA A 431 16.28 -7.32 -28.80
CA ALA A 431 17.08 -6.26 -29.41
C ALA A 431 18.34 -5.90 -28.60
N LEU A 432 18.25 -5.86 -27.27
CA LEU A 432 19.41 -5.65 -26.40
C LEU A 432 20.40 -6.82 -26.43
N THR A 433 19.90 -8.05 -26.47
CA THR A 433 20.77 -9.23 -26.46
C THR A 433 21.49 -9.41 -27.79
N THR A 434 20.83 -9.13 -28.92
CA THR A 434 21.44 -9.17 -30.26
C THR A 434 22.35 -7.96 -30.50
N GLY A 435 21.89 -6.76 -30.11
CA GLY A 435 22.61 -5.50 -30.31
C GLY A 435 23.83 -5.33 -29.42
N CYS A 436 24.05 -6.19 -28.42
CA CYS A 436 25.22 -6.16 -27.54
C CYS A 436 26.11 -7.41 -27.65
N GLN A 437 25.99 -8.22 -28.73
CA GLN A 437 26.82 -9.42 -28.91
C GLN A 437 28.31 -9.11 -29.06
N GLN A 438 28.66 -7.93 -29.58
CA GLN A 438 30.05 -7.49 -29.77
C GLN A 438 30.72 -7.05 -28.45
N VAL A 439 29.92 -6.85 -27.39
CA VAL A 439 30.43 -6.51 -26.06
C VAL A 439 30.84 -7.81 -25.35
N THR A 440 32.03 -7.85 -24.77
CA THR A 440 32.50 -8.99 -23.96
C THR A 440 31.49 -9.34 -22.85
N GLY A 441 30.96 -10.57 -22.88
CA GLY A 441 29.93 -11.04 -21.95
C GLY A 441 28.51 -10.52 -22.24
N GLY A 442 28.31 -9.71 -23.28
CA GLY A 442 27.04 -9.13 -23.68
C GLY A 442 26.37 -8.28 -22.61
N ILE A 443 25.05 -8.07 -22.75
CA ILE A 443 24.25 -7.32 -21.77
C ILE A 443 24.21 -7.99 -20.39
N TRP A 444 24.24 -9.33 -20.35
CA TRP A 444 24.24 -10.12 -19.11
C TRP A 444 25.53 -9.92 -18.31
N GLY A 445 26.69 -10.14 -18.95
CA GLY A 445 28.00 -9.96 -18.33
C GLY A 445 28.23 -8.51 -17.90
N THR A 446 27.86 -7.54 -18.73
CA THR A 446 27.95 -6.12 -18.39
C THR A 446 27.10 -5.79 -17.15
N SER A 447 25.84 -6.23 -17.11
CA SER A 447 24.93 -5.93 -16.00
C SER A 447 25.35 -6.63 -14.70
N ILE A 448 25.82 -7.88 -14.76
CA ILE A 448 26.34 -8.61 -13.59
C ILE A 448 27.63 -7.94 -13.07
N SER A 449 28.56 -7.61 -13.96
CA SER A 449 29.81 -6.95 -13.60
C SER A 449 29.57 -5.62 -12.87
N VAL A 450 28.72 -4.76 -13.44
CA VAL A 450 28.36 -3.47 -12.82
C VAL A 450 27.65 -3.67 -11.48
N LEU A 451 26.73 -4.64 -11.36
CA LEU A 451 26.02 -4.90 -10.10
C LEU A 451 26.97 -5.35 -8.98
N LEU A 452 27.93 -6.21 -9.31
CA LEU A 452 28.88 -6.81 -8.36
C LEU A 452 30.08 -5.91 -8.06
N ASP A 453 30.32 -4.85 -8.84
CA ASP A 453 31.35 -3.86 -8.55
C ASP A 453 30.99 -3.06 -7.29
N HIS A 454 31.76 -3.28 -6.23
CA HIS A 454 31.57 -2.61 -4.95
C HIS A 454 32.03 -1.15 -4.92
N THR A 455 32.85 -0.74 -5.89
CA THR A 455 33.35 0.64 -6.05
C THR A 455 32.37 1.52 -6.82
N GLU A 456 31.42 0.90 -7.53
CA GLU A 456 30.43 1.59 -8.36
C GLU A 456 29.31 2.22 -7.50
N CYS A 457 28.78 3.34 -7.99
CA CYS A 457 27.68 4.07 -7.38
C CYS A 457 26.41 3.21 -7.28
N SER A 458 25.73 3.26 -6.13
CA SER A 458 24.50 2.51 -5.87
C SER A 458 23.40 2.75 -6.92
N LEU A 459 23.29 3.98 -7.43
CA LEU A 459 22.34 4.33 -8.49
C LEU A 459 22.62 3.57 -9.79
N VAL A 460 23.88 3.44 -10.19
CA VAL A 460 24.28 2.72 -11.41
C VAL A 460 24.04 1.21 -11.23
N ARG A 461 24.43 0.68 -10.06
CA ARG A 461 24.20 -0.72 -9.67
C ARG A 461 22.71 -1.06 -9.63
N GLN A 462 21.86 -0.13 -9.18
CA GLN A 462 20.41 -0.29 -9.16
C GLN A 462 19.86 -0.47 -10.59
N GLN A 463 20.31 0.35 -11.54
CA GLN A 463 19.89 0.21 -12.93
C GLN A 463 20.36 -1.12 -13.53
N ALA A 464 21.60 -1.54 -13.25
CA ALA A 464 22.10 -2.85 -13.67
C ALA A 464 21.26 -4.01 -13.09
N ALA A 465 20.92 -3.95 -11.81
CA ALA A 465 20.00 -4.91 -11.18
C ALA A 465 18.61 -4.89 -11.85
N ALA A 466 18.08 -3.71 -12.18
CA ALA A 466 16.79 -3.59 -12.86
C ALA A 466 16.80 -4.17 -14.28
N VAL A 467 17.90 -4.04 -15.03
CA VAL A 467 18.07 -4.73 -16.32
C VAL A 467 17.98 -6.23 -16.11
N LEU A 468 18.71 -6.78 -15.13
CA LEU A 468 18.67 -8.22 -14.82
C LEU A 468 17.29 -8.68 -14.37
N VAL A 469 16.55 -7.87 -13.60
CA VAL A 469 15.15 -8.16 -13.23
C VAL A 469 14.29 -8.32 -14.48
N ASN A 470 14.42 -7.40 -15.46
CA ASN A 470 13.64 -7.46 -16.69
C ASN A 470 14.05 -8.65 -17.57
N LEU A 471 15.36 -8.90 -17.72
CA LEU A 471 15.88 -10.05 -18.49
C LEU A 471 15.45 -11.41 -17.90
N THR A 472 15.14 -11.45 -16.60
CA THR A 472 14.68 -12.66 -15.88
C THR A 472 13.18 -12.68 -15.61
N ALA A 473 12.41 -11.74 -16.17
CA ALA A 473 10.97 -11.66 -15.94
C ALA A 473 10.18 -12.77 -16.68
N GLN A 474 10.69 -13.26 -17.81
CA GLN A 474 10.13 -14.40 -18.55
C GLN A 474 10.91 -15.70 -18.27
N SER A 475 10.21 -16.83 -18.34
CA SER A 475 10.82 -18.15 -18.16
C SER A 475 11.87 -18.42 -19.24
N LEU A 476 13.06 -18.84 -18.82
CA LEU A 476 14.16 -19.22 -19.71
C LEU A 476 14.05 -20.69 -20.14
N PRO A 477 14.53 -21.06 -21.34
CA PRO A 477 14.57 -22.44 -21.77
C PRO A 477 15.47 -23.27 -20.85
N THR A 478 14.99 -24.46 -20.48
CA THR A 478 15.71 -25.38 -19.57
C THR A 478 16.46 -26.48 -20.31
N THR A 479 16.07 -26.72 -21.57
CA THR A 479 16.66 -27.74 -22.44
C THR A 479 17.00 -27.12 -23.81
N PRO A 480 18.04 -27.63 -24.49
CA PRO A 480 18.46 -27.12 -25.80
C PRO A 480 17.38 -27.27 -26.88
N ALA A 481 16.47 -28.25 -26.75
CA ALA A 481 15.33 -28.39 -27.66
C ALA A 481 14.32 -27.23 -27.50
N GLN A 482 14.06 -26.78 -26.28
CA GLN A 482 13.18 -25.63 -26.01
C GLN A 482 13.82 -24.31 -26.44
N ALA A 483 15.14 -24.19 -26.39
CA ALA A 483 15.86 -22.98 -26.81
C ALA A 483 15.71 -22.69 -28.32
N ASN A 484 15.60 -23.73 -29.15
CA ASN A 484 15.41 -23.55 -30.59
C ASN A 484 13.98 -23.10 -30.97
N ASP A 485 12.98 -23.40 -30.12
CA ASP A 485 11.57 -23.04 -30.35
C ASP A 485 11.18 -21.71 -29.69
N SER A 486 11.93 -21.23 -28.69
CA SER A 486 11.65 -19.98 -27.99
C SER A 486 12.29 -18.76 -28.68
N ALA A 487 11.50 -17.70 -28.93
CA ALA A 487 12.02 -16.42 -29.42
C ALA A 487 13.00 -15.76 -28.42
N TRP A 488 12.79 -15.97 -27.13
CA TRP A 488 13.68 -15.53 -26.05
C TRP A 488 14.56 -16.68 -25.54
N GLN A 489 15.82 -16.73 -26.00
CA GLN A 489 16.77 -17.81 -25.66
C GLN A 489 17.55 -17.57 -24.36
N GLY A 490 17.64 -16.32 -23.90
CA GLY A 490 18.38 -15.94 -22.69
C GLY A 490 19.91 -15.89 -22.87
N PRO A 491 20.68 -16.02 -21.78
CA PRO A 491 22.15 -15.96 -21.87
C PRO A 491 22.71 -17.23 -22.52
N SER A 492 23.82 -17.08 -23.23
CA SER A 492 24.64 -18.18 -23.73
C SER A 492 26.05 -18.11 -23.13
N VAL A 493 26.55 -19.24 -22.67
CA VAL A 493 27.90 -19.36 -22.08
C VAL A 493 28.62 -20.47 -22.82
N THR A 494 29.76 -20.13 -23.40
CA THR A 494 30.61 -21.07 -24.12
C THR A 494 31.84 -21.37 -23.29
N ASP A 495 32.08 -22.63 -22.97
CA ASP A 495 33.32 -23.05 -22.33
C ASP A 495 34.46 -22.98 -23.36
N GLU A 496 35.48 -22.17 -23.10
CA GLU A 496 36.62 -21.96 -24.00
C GLU A 496 37.47 -23.24 -24.15
N ASP A 497 37.50 -24.11 -23.14
CA ASP A 497 38.33 -25.32 -23.13
C ASP A 497 37.65 -26.50 -23.82
N THR A 498 36.32 -26.60 -23.74
CA THR A 498 35.53 -27.73 -24.30
C THR A 498 34.72 -27.37 -25.54
N GLY A 499 34.56 -26.07 -25.85
CA GLY A 499 33.71 -25.57 -26.92
C GLY A 499 32.20 -25.81 -26.70
N PHE A 500 31.81 -26.34 -25.53
CA PHE A 500 30.43 -26.64 -25.21
C PHE A 500 29.65 -25.38 -24.83
N THR A 501 28.46 -25.19 -25.38
CA THR A 501 27.65 -23.99 -25.19
C THR A 501 26.39 -24.31 -24.37
N LEU A 502 26.27 -23.67 -23.21
CA LEU A 502 25.05 -23.64 -22.41
C LEU A 502 24.18 -22.47 -22.88
N VAL A 503 22.87 -22.66 -22.96
CA VAL A 503 21.89 -21.62 -23.32
C VAL A 503 20.72 -21.64 -22.34
N GLY A 504 20.20 -20.47 -21.99
CA GLY A 504 19.00 -20.32 -21.17
C GLY A 504 19.28 -20.43 -19.67
N LEU A 505 18.41 -21.14 -18.94
CA LEU A 505 18.51 -21.26 -17.48
C LEU A 505 19.83 -21.92 -17.01
N PRO A 506 20.32 -23.02 -17.63
CA PRO A 506 21.60 -23.62 -17.25
C PRO A 506 22.79 -22.66 -17.39
N ALA A 507 22.80 -21.83 -18.42
CA ALA A 507 23.84 -20.81 -18.63
C ALA A 507 23.80 -19.74 -17.55
N LEU A 508 22.60 -19.27 -17.18
CA LEU A 508 22.42 -18.30 -16.10
C LEU A 508 22.90 -18.84 -14.76
N LEU A 509 22.54 -20.08 -14.40
CA LEU A 509 22.97 -20.70 -13.14
C LEU A 509 24.49 -20.87 -13.09
N ALA A 510 25.13 -21.25 -14.20
CA ALA A 510 26.59 -21.32 -14.30
C ALA A 510 27.25 -19.95 -14.07
N LEU A 511 26.72 -18.88 -14.69
CA LEU A 511 27.19 -17.51 -14.48
C LEU A 511 27.06 -17.07 -13.02
N LEU A 512 25.89 -17.26 -12.41
CA LEU A 512 25.65 -16.86 -11.02
C LEU A 512 26.57 -17.59 -10.03
N HIS A 513 26.86 -18.87 -10.29
CA HIS A 513 27.80 -19.66 -9.50
C HIS A 513 29.25 -19.18 -9.70
N HIS A 514 29.67 -18.94 -10.95
CA HIS A 514 31.00 -18.43 -11.26
C HIS A 514 31.25 -17.07 -10.60
N CYS A 515 30.27 -16.17 -10.65
CA CYS A 515 30.35 -14.84 -10.05
C CYS A 515 30.06 -14.82 -8.54
N GLN A 516 29.82 -15.97 -7.88
CA GLN A 516 29.50 -16.05 -6.45
C GLN A 516 28.35 -15.10 -6.02
N PHE A 517 27.32 -15.00 -6.85
CA PHE A 517 26.28 -13.97 -6.75
C PHE A 517 25.64 -13.89 -5.35
N TYR A 518 25.24 -15.02 -4.76
CA TYR A 518 24.58 -15.03 -3.45
C TYR A 518 25.50 -14.61 -2.29
N THR A 519 26.81 -14.84 -2.42
CA THR A 519 27.82 -14.35 -1.48
C THR A 519 27.88 -12.82 -1.52
N HIS A 520 27.92 -12.24 -2.73
CA HIS A 520 27.87 -10.79 -2.90
C HIS A 520 26.54 -10.19 -2.43
N VAL A 521 25.40 -10.86 -2.65
CA VAL A 521 24.11 -10.41 -2.10
C VAL A 521 24.17 -10.34 -0.58
N SER A 522 24.69 -11.37 0.08
CA SER A 522 24.87 -11.36 1.54
C SER A 522 25.74 -10.18 2.01
N PHE A 523 26.86 -9.93 1.32
CA PHE A 523 27.74 -8.80 1.61
C PHE A 523 27.06 -7.44 1.38
N MET A 524 26.23 -7.31 0.32
CA MET A 524 25.45 -6.10 0.05
C MET A 524 24.43 -5.81 1.16
N LEU A 525 23.82 -6.84 1.77
CA LEU A 525 22.92 -6.66 2.91
C LEU A 525 23.66 -6.12 4.15
N GLU A 526 24.91 -6.49 4.35
CA GLU A 526 25.72 -6.00 5.49
C GLU A 526 26.12 -4.52 5.35
N ASN A 527 26.13 -3.99 4.12
CA ASN A 527 26.53 -2.62 3.80
C ASN A 527 25.32 -1.70 3.45
N TYR A 528 24.16 -1.97 4.06
CA TYR A 528 22.94 -1.20 3.85
C TYR A 528 23.00 0.21 4.49
N TYR A 529 22.54 1.22 3.74
CA TYR A 529 22.46 2.61 4.20
C TYR A 529 21.04 3.19 4.01
N PRO A 530 20.32 3.54 5.11
CA PRO A 530 18.91 3.93 5.05
C PRO A 530 18.63 5.41 4.75
N HIS A 531 19.64 6.29 4.64
CA HIS A 531 19.44 7.74 4.54
C HIS A 531 19.65 8.28 3.12
N SER A 532 19.01 9.41 2.78
CA SER A 532 19.06 10.04 1.44
C SER A 532 20.38 10.75 1.12
N VAL A 533 21.14 11.16 2.13
CA VAL A 533 22.41 11.88 1.94
C VAL A 533 23.55 11.03 2.46
N ILE A 534 24.37 10.49 1.56
CA ILE A 534 25.71 10.05 1.93
C ILE A 534 26.48 11.33 2.22
N GLN A 535 26.77 11.61 3.50
CA GLN A 535 27.62 12.75 3.82
C GLN A 535 28.94 12.59 3.07
N PRO A 536 29.38 13.57 2.26
CA PRO A 536 30.72 13.50 1.70
C PRO A 536 31.68 13.43 2.89
N VAL A 537 32.46 12.35 2.95
CA VAL A 537 33.56 12.26 3.92
C VAL A 537 34.41 13.49 3.68
N SER A 538 34.43 14.40 4.65
CA SER A 538 35.30 15.58 4.59
C SER A 538 36.72 15.06 4.54
N VAL A 539 37.31 15.06 3.34
CA VAL A 539 38.75 14.85 3.17
C VAL A 539 39.39 16.08 3.78
N ALA A 540 39.69 16.01 5.07
CA ALA A 540 40.55 16.96 5.75
C ALA A 540 41.91 16.89 5.06
N TYR A 541 42.10 17.76 4.06
CA TYR A 541 43.34 17.89 3.33
C TYR A 541 44.42 18.29 4.34
N ARG A 542 45.33 17.36 4.67
CA ARG A 542 46.55 17.71 5.41
C ARG A 542 47.32 18.68 4.53
N GLN A 543 47.36 19.95 4.92
CA GLN A 543 48.25 20.94 4.34
C GLN A 543 49.70 20.48 4.56
N ALA A 544 50.31 19.91 3.51
CA ALA A 544 51.75 19.84 3.39
C ALA A 544 52.24 21.20 2.88
N LYS A 545 53.14 21.81 3.67
CA LYS A 545 53.97 22.95 3.28
C LYS A 545 54.95 22.54 2.16
N GLU A 546 55.53 23.56 1.53
CA GLU A 546 56.67 23.57 0.59
C GLU A 546 56.25 23.56 -0.89
N SER A 547 56.75 24.41 -1.79
CA SER A 547 57.65 25.57 -1.74
C SER A 547 57.62 26.23 -3.13
N GLN A 548 57.86 27.54 -3.18
CA GLN A 548 57.93 28.34 -4.41
C GLN A 548 59.10 27.93 -5.31
N SER A 549 58.90 27.96 -6.64
CA SER A 549 59.82 28.61 -7.60
C SER A 549 59.27 28.60 -9.04
N ASP A 550 58.95 29.81 -9.53
CA ASP A 550 59.36 30.42 -10.79
C ASP A 550 59.18 29.77 -12.19
N THR A 551 58.38 30.52 -12.99
CA THR A 551 58.68 31.10 -14.33
C THR A 551 58.36 30.34 -15.64
N GLY A 552 57.62 31.07 -16.51
CA GLY A 552 57.49 30.92 -17.98
C GLY A 552 56.28 30.10 -18.42
N GLY A 553 55.23 30.59 -19.10
CA GLY A 553 55.02 31.78 -19.91
C GLY A 553 54.69 31.37 -21.36
N THR A 554 53.40 31.34 -21.73
CA THR A 554 52.83 31.74 -23.05
C THR A 554 51.29 31.59 -23.12
N THR A 555 50.65 32.75 -23.01
CA THR A 555 49.41 33.29 -23.59
C THR A 555 48.52 32.46 -24.55
N SER A 556 47.21 32.46 -24.27
CA SER A 556 46.16 32.77 -25.28
C SER A 556 44.89 33.38 -24.62
N THR A 557 44.85 34.72 -24.63
CA THR A 557 43.71 35.64 -24.78
C THR A 557 42.28 35.24 -24.34
N SER A 558 41.79 35.88 -23.28
CA SER A 558 40.45 36.50 -23.27
C SER A 558 40.46 37.72 -22.33
N ASP A 559 40.42 38.90 -22.93
CA ASP A 559 40.51 40.19 -22.23
C ASP A 559 39.24 40.50 -21.44
N HIS A 560 39.47 40.81 -20.17
CA HIS A 560 38.60 41.58 -19.30
C HIS A 560 38.64 43.06 -19.66
N SER A 561 37.60 43.80 -19.28
CA SER A 561 37.76 45.20 -18.86
C SER A 561 37.17 45.40 -17.47
N THR A 562 38.08 45.49 -16.50
CA THR A 562 37.90 46.15 -15.20
C THR A 562 37.98 47.67 -15.35
N PRO A 563 37.60 48.45 -14.31
CA PRO A 563 38.43 49.57 -13.89
C PRO A 563 38.99 49.36 -12.47
N THR A 564 40.25 49.79 -12.35
CA THR A 564 41.25 49.80 -11.25
C THR A 564 40.83 50.62 -10.02
N ARG A 565 41.01 50.09 -8.79
CA ARG A 565 42.05 50.38 -7.74
C ARG A 565 42.04 51.83 -7.20
N ASP A 566 41.88 52.08 -5.89
CA ASP A 566 42.94 51.88 -4.88
C ASP A 566 42.49 51.89 -3.38
N ILE A 567 43.20 51.06 -2.59
CA ILE A 567 43.69 51.19 -1.19
C ILE A 567 42.76 51.01 0.05
N ALA A 568 43.20 50.04 0.89
CA ALA A 568 43.07 49.85 2.36
C ALA A 568 41.82 49.19 3.00
N SER A 569 41.86 47.84 3.02
CA SER A 569 41.59 46.91 4.15
C SER A 569 40.66 47.34 5.30
N SER A 570 39.60 46.59 5.63
CA SER A 570 39.76 45.28 6.30
C SER A 570 38.54 44.33 6.19
N ARG A 571 38.84 43.10 5.71
CA ARG A 571 38.30 41.76 6.05
C ARG A 571 36.79 41.47 5.93
N SER A 572 36.42 40.74 4.87
CA SER A 572 35.76 39.42 4.94
C SER A 572 35.62 38.80 3.54
N SER A 573 36.37 37.74 3.28
CA SER A 573 36.33 36.95 2.05
C SER A 573 35.13 35.99 2.05
N LEU A 574 34.14 36.27 1.19
CA LEU A 574 33.06 35.38 0.80
C LEU A 574 33.39 34.80 -0.58
N THR A 575 33.58 33.49 -0.65
CA THR A 575 33.56 32.72 -1.90
C THR A 575 32.12 32.35 -2.22
N SER A 576 31.75 32.56 -3.47
CA SER A 576 30.48 32.25 -4.13
C SER A 576 29.94 30.86 -3.79
N GLY A 577 28.73 30.83 -3.23
CA GLY A 577 28.04 29.62 -2.78
C GLY A 577 27.39 28.83 -3.91
N GLU A 578 27.71 27.54 -3.96
CA GLU A 578 26.75 26.50 -4.29
C GLU A 578 25.99 26.17 -2.99
N GLN A 579 24.67 26.27 -3.04
CA GLN A 579 23.80 26.09 -1.88
C GLN A 579 23.75 24.62 -1.46
N TYR A 580 24.59 24.25 -0.48
CA TYR A 580 24.34 23.07 0.36
C TYR A 580 23.58 23.51 1.61
N PHE A 581 22.38 22.96 1.80
CA PHE A 581 21.65 23.04 3.06
C PHE A 581 22.40 22.25 4.12
N THR A 582 23.16 22.92 4.98
CA THR A 582 23.64 22.36 6.25
C THR A 582 22.65 22.69 7.35
N SER A 583 21.75 21.74 7.68
CA SER A 583 21.06 21.73 8.97
C SER A 583 21.91 20.92 9.96
N THR A 584 22.67 21.62 10.80
CA THR A 584 23.29 21.03 11.99
C THR A 584 22.23 20.75 13.04
N ALA A 585 21.80 19.50 13.16
CA ALA A 585 21.18 18.97 14.36
C ALA A 585 22.13 17.92 14.96
N THR A 586 22.86 18.31 15.99
CA THR A 586 23.61 17.39 16.86
C THR A 586 22.66 16.42 17.55
N LEU A 587 22.65 15.15 17.13
CA LEU A 587 22.13 14.04 17.92
C LEU A 587 23.23 13.00 18.06
N THR A 588 23.80 12.97 19.27
CA THR A 588 24.72 11.95 19.74
C THR A 588 23.97 10.65 19.99
N THR A 589 24.21 9.63 19.17
CA THR A 589 23.92 8.23 19.53
C THR A 589 25.23 7.45 19.47
N GLN A 590 25.82 7.25 20.64
CA GLN A 590 26.93 6.32 20.82
C GLN A 590 26.44 4.91 20.50
N MET A 591 26.87 4.34 19.37
CA MET A 591 26.96 2.89 19.22
C MET A 591 28.42 2.49 19.32
N SER A 592 28.72 1.76 20.38
CA SER A 592 30.01 1.18 20.71
C SER A 592 30.49 0.24 19.61
N ALA A 593 31.48 0.68 18.84
CA ALA A 593 32.29 -0.21 18.01
C ALA A 593 33.22 -1.02 18.94
N THR A 594 32.92 -2.29 19.15
CA THR A 594 33.89 -3.27 19.65
C THR A 594 34.82 -3.67 18.50
N PRO A 595 36.15 -3.74 18.70
CA PRO A 595 37.09 -4.12 17.65
C PRO A 595 36.88 -5.60 17.28
N VAL A 596 36.63 -5.86 16.00
CA VAL A 596 36.52 -7.22 15.43
C VAL A 596 37.93 -7.82 15.26
N PRO A 597 38.19 -9.07 15.70
CA PRO A 597 39.41 -9.78 15.37
C PRO A 597 39.36 -10.30 13.93
N GLN A 598 40.44 -10.07 13.17
CA GLN A 598 40.62 -10.55 11.80
C GLN A 598 40.51 -12.08 11.69
N PRO A 599 39.77 -12.65 10.73
CA PRO A 599 39.94 -14.04 10.33
C PRO A 599 41.06 -14.17 9.29
N ALA A 600 41.80 -15.27 9.44
CA ALA A 600 43.03 -15.59 8.72
C ALA A 600 42.83 -15.75 7.20
N VAL A 601 43.77 -15.18 6.45
CA VAL A 601 43.99 -15.38 5.02
C VAL A 601 44.32 -16.86 4.75
N VAL A 602 43.46 -17.54 3.99
CA VAL A 602 43.78 -18.85 3.40
C VAL A 602 44.44 -18.60 2.05
N GLN A 603 45.74 -18.84 1.98
CA GLN A 603 46.50 -18.92 0.73
C GLN A 603 46.21 -20.25 0.01
N GLY A 604 46.00 -20.21 -1.30
CA GLY A 604 45.97 -21.35 -2.22
C GLY A 604 46.30 -20.89 -3.66
N PRO A 605 46.89 -21.76 -4.51
CA PRO A 605 48.20 -21.45 -5.11
C PRO A 605 48.21 -21.01 -6.58
N VAL A 606 49.33 -20.37 -6.93
CA VAL A 606 49.79 -19.92 -8.25
C VAL A 606 50.25 -21.08 -9.15
N GLY A 607 50.01 -20.97 -10.46
CA GLY A 607 50.75 -21.61 -11.57
C GLY A 607 50.04 -21.33 -12.90
N GLY A 608 50.47 -20.39 -13.74
CA GLY A 608 51.52 -20.53 -14.78
C GLY A 608 50.88 -21.05 -16.08
N ARG A 609 51.03 -20.50 -17.29
CA ARG A 609 52.19 -19.85 -17.94
C ARG A 609 51.75 -19.44 -19.37
N ALA A 610 52.07 -18.23 -19.81
CA ALA A 610 51.95 -17.82 -21.22
C ALA A 610 53.04 -18.49 -22.10
N PRO A 611 52.88 -18.49 -23.42
CA PRO A 611 54.03 -18.26 -24.30
C PRO A 611 53.80 -17.09 -25.25
N SER A 612 54.80 -16.21 -25.24
CA SER A 612 55.08 -15.08 -26.12
C SER A 612 55.39 -15.47 -27.57
N ARG A 613 55.06 -14.61 -28.53
CA ARG A 613 55.89 -14.34 -29.72
C ARG A 613 55.90 -12.84 -30.07
N GLN A 614 57.14 -12.35 -30.28
CA GLN A 614 57.61 -11.00 -30.65
C GLN A 614 57.09 -10.60 -32.06
N SER A 615 57.01 -9.32 -32.48
CA SER A 615 58.12 -8.36 -32.60
C SER A 615 57.67 -6.92 -33.02
N THR A 616 58.37 -5.90 -32.46
CA THR A 616 58.87 -4.61 -33.03
C THR A 616 57.87 -3.62 -33.68
N ASP A 617 57.79 -2.32 -33.38
CA ASP A 617 58.82 -1.33 -32.98
C ASP A 617 58.22 -0.07 -32.28
N SER A 618 58.93 0.41 -31.25
CA SER A 618 59.18 1.80 -30.75
C SER A 618 58.10 2.90 -30.88
N THR A 619 57.70 3.66 -29.85
CA THR A 619 58.54 4.55 -28.99
C THR A 619 57.76 5.04 -27.75
N ALA A 620 58.53 5.37 -26.70
CA ALA A 620 58.15 5.54 -25.30
C ALA A 620 57.34 6.80 -24.93
N GLY A 621 56.53 6.67 -23.86
CA GLY A 621 55.92 7.77 -23.12
C GLY A 621 55.66 7.39 -21.65
N SER A 622 56.60 7.77 -20.79
CA SER A 622 56.62 7.88 -19.32
C SER A 622 55.46 7.28 -18.49
N ALA A 623 55.84 6.39 -17.58
CA ALA A 623 55.05 5.94 -16.45
C ALA A 623 54.50 7.11 -15.61
N TYR A 624 53.21 7.02 -15.25
CA TYR A 624 52.62 7.79 -14.17
C TYR A 624 52.09 6.80 -13.13
N SER A 625 52.65 6.93 -11.94
CA SER A 625 52.26 6.29 -10.68
C SER A 625 50.77 6.45 -10.40
N GLU A 626 50.10 5.33 -10.14
CA GLU A 626 48.73 5.27 -9.63
C GLU A 626 48.60 6.08 -8.33
N PRO A 627 47.57 6.93 -8.18
CA PRO A 627 47.24 7.47 -6.88
C PRO A 627 46.72 6.34 -6.00
N VAL A 628 47.36 6.16 -4.84
CA VAL A 628 46.97 5.25 -3.76
C VAL A 628 45.44 5.34 -3.53
N GLY A 629 44.75 4.22 -3.76
CA GLY A 629 43.30 4.12 -3.63
C GLY A 629 42.85 4.42 -2.21
N VAL A 630 41.98 5.41 -2.08
CA VAL A 630 41.15 5.59 -0.88
C VAL A 630 40.02 4.58 -1.02
N ASP A 631 40.00 3.55 -0.18
CA ASP A 631 38.91 2.57 -0.15
C ASP A 631 37.61 3.26 0.24
N TYR A 632 36.72 3.49 -0.73
CA TYR A 632 35.36 3.93 -0.46
C TYR A 632 34.54 2.73 0.04
N PRO A 633 33.78 2.87 1.15
CA PRO A 633 32.90 1.79 1.60
C PRO A 633 31.80 1.57 0.55
N SER A 634 31.55 0.31 0.17
CA SER A 634 30.43 -0.03 -0.72
C SER A 634 29.12 0.36 -0.04
N VAL A 635 28.27 1.16 -0.68
CA VAL A 635 27.00 1.62 -0.09
C VAL A 635 25.83 1.00 -0.84
N VAL A 636 24.86 0.43 -0.10
CA VAL A 636 23.63 -0.13 -0.66
C VAL A 636 22.42 0.68 -0.21
N THR A 637 21.77 1.35 -1.17
CA THR A 637 20.57 2.17 -0.95
C THR A 637 19.29 1.32 -0.91
N PRO A 638 18.17 1.83 -0.36
CA PRO A 638 16.88 1.14 -0.34
C PRO A 638 16.44 0.65 -1.72
N ASP A 639 16.66 1.47 -2.74
CA ASP A 639 16.24 1.23 -4.10
C ASP A 639 17.06 0.14 -4.81
N LEU A 640 18.38 0.08 -4.54
CA LEU A 640 19.23 -1.03 -4.97
C LEU A 640 18.79 -2.33 -4.28
N LEU A 641 18.49 -2.28 -2.97
CA LEU A 641 18.00 -3.44 -2.24
C LEU A 641 16.63 -3.94 -2.76
N ALA A 642 15.75 -3.02 -3.14
CA ALA A 642 14.48 -3.35 -3.80
C ALA A 642 14.73 -4.06 -5.16
N ALA A 643 15.65 -3.55 -5.98
CA ALA A 643 16.00 -4.20 -7.24
C ALA A 643 16.62 -5.60 -7.05
N LEU A 644 17.52 -5.74 -6.08
CA LEU A 644 18.15 -7.02 -5.71
C LEU A 644 17.12 -8.05 -5.23
N THR A 645 16.19 -7.66 -4.37
CA THR A 645 15.15 -8.57 -3.85
C THR A 645 14.20 -9.05 -4.95
N ARG A 646 13.84 -8.19 -5.91
CA ARG A 646 13.09 -8.59 -7.11
C ARG A 646 13.87 -9.57 -7.99
N LEU A 647 15.17 -9.33 -8.20
CA LEU A 647 16.01 -10.24 -9.00
C LEU A 647 16.09 -11.62 -8.35
N VAL A 648 16.33 -11.67 -7.04
CA VAL A 648 16.33 -12.93 -6.28
C VAL A 648 14.94 -13.59 -6.31
N SER A 649 13.85 -12.82 -6.29
CA SER A 649 12.50 -13.36 -6.40
C SER A 649 12.29 -14.07 -7.73
N ASN A 650 12.72 -13.47 -8.85
CA ASN A 650 12.70 -14.12 -10.16
C ASN A 650 13.53 -15.41 -10.15
N MET A 651 14.70 -15.41 -9.50
CA MET A 651 15.54 -16.62 -9.38
C MET A 651 14.86 -17.73 -8.59
N VAL A 652 14.11 -17.40 -7.52
CA VAL A 652 13.33 -18.40 -6.76
C VAL A 652 12.19 -18.96 -7.60
N VAL A 653 11.55 -18.17 -8.45
CA VAL A 653 10.49 -18.66 -9.35
C VAL A 653 11.06 -19.57 -10.45
N MET A 654 12.21 -19.20 -11.03
CA MET A 654 12.80 -19.92 -12.17
C MET A 654 13.59 -21.17 -11.76
N ALA A 655 14.37 -21.09 -10.68
CA ALA A 655 15.24 -22.15 -10.18
C ALA A 655 15.07 -22.33 -8.67
N SER A 656 13.85 -22.69 -8.27
CA SER A 656 13.42 -22.72 -6.86
C SER A 656 14.36 -23.52 -5.96
N HIS A 657 14.77 -24.73 -6.35
CA HIS A 657 15.65 -25.58 -5.56
C HIS A 657 17.01 -24.92 -5.27
N ASP A 658 17.72 -24.49 -6.31
CA ASP A 658 19.09 -23.96 -6.20
C ASP A 658 19.11 -22.58 -5.53
N ALA A 659 18.14 -21.72 -5.87
CA ALA A 659 18.00 -20.41 -5.26
C ALA A 659 17.66 -20.52 -3.77
N LEU A 660 16.71 -21.38 -3.38
CA LEU A 660 16.34 -21.56 -1.96
C LEU A 660 17.45 -22.22 -1.14
N GLN A 661 18.23 -23.12 -1.74
CA GLN A 661 19.42 -23.69 -1.10
C GLN A 661 20.44 -22.57 -0.82
N SER A 662 20.76 -21.76 -1.81
CA SER A 662 21.72 -20.64 -1.68
C SER A 662 21.25 -19.59 -0.67
N ILE A 663 19.96 -19.20 -0.70
CA ILE A 663 19.34 -18.29 0.28
C ILE A 663 19.48 -18.82 1.70
N SER A 664 19.30 -20.13 1.90
CA SER A 664 19.45 -20.76 3.21
C SER A 664 20.90 -20.86 3.67
N GLN A 665 21.83 -21.18 2.76
CA GLN A 665 23.27 -21.25 3.05
C GLN A 665 23.83 -19.90 3.52
N HIS A 666 23.39 -18.80 2.89
CA HIS A 666 23.84 -17.45 3.22
C HIS A 666 22.94 -16.70 4.23
N ASN A 667 21.95 -17.37 4.85
CA ASN A 667 21.01 -16.75 5.82
C ASN A 667 20.26 -15.50 5.30
N ILE A 668 20.12 -15.34 3.99
CA ILE A 668 19.55 -14.13 3.36
C ILE A 668 18.14 -13.84 3.87
N PHE A 669 17.30 -14.87 4.02
CA PHE A 669 15.91 -14.72 4.50
C PHE A 669 15.83 -14.05 5.89
N ASN A 670 16.71 -14.44 6.82
CA ASN A 670 16.74 -13.88 8.17
C ASN A 670 17.41 -12.49 8.20
N SER A 671 18.40 -12.25 7.34
CA SER A 671 19.00 -10.92 7.20
C SER A 671 17.98 -9.90 6.69
N LEU A 672 17.13 -10.28 5.73
CA LEU A 672 16.09 -9.41 5.18
C LEU A 672 15.05 -8.96 6.20
N LEU A 673 14.70 -9.82 7.17
CA LEU A 673 13.78 -9.48 8.26
C LEU A 673 14.25 -8.29 9.10
N ARG A 674 15.56 -8.04 9.17
CA ARG A 674 16.12 -6.94 9.97
C ARG A 674 15.85 -5.56 9.36
N PHE A 675 15.59 -5.49 8.06
CA PHE A 675 15.32 -4.22 7.37
C PHE A 675 13.83 -3.82 7.41
N LEU A 676 12.93 -4.70 7.85
CA LEU A 676 11.51 -4.42 7.99
C LEU A 676 11.24 -3.60 9.27
N ASP A 677 11.67 -2.33 9.27
CA ASP A 677 11.57 -1.45 10.44
C ASP A 677 10.45 -0.40 10.28
N ALA A 678 9.37 -0.60 11.03
CA ALA A 678 8.24 0.32 11.06
C ALA A 678 8.59 1.67 11.70
N ASP A 679 9.58 1.74 12.59
CA ASP A 679 9.91 2.96 13.32
C ASP A 679 10.63 3.97 12.43
N ILE A 680 11.56 3.50 11.57
CA ILE A 680 12.22 4.35 10.56
C ILE A 680 11.16 5.01 9.66
N LEU A 681 10.18 4.24 9.17
CA LEU A 681 9.11 4.76 8.32
C LEU A 681 8.25 5.81 9.04
N ARG A 682 7.93 5.59 10.32
CA ARG A 682 7.13 6.53 11.13
C ARG A 682 7.90 7.82 11.42
N ILE A 683 9.20 7.75 11.69
CA ILE A 683 10.05 8.93 11.92
C ILE A 683 10.08 9.79 10.65
N GLN A 684 10.34 9.19 9.49
CA GLN A 684 10.37 9.90 8.21
C GLN A 684 9.00 10.51 7.84
N LEU A 685 7.91 9.80 8.11
CA LEU A 685 6.55 10.33 7.95
C LEU A 685 6.25 11.52 8.88
N LYS A 686 6.78 11.51 10.10
CA LYS A 686 6.62 12.60 11.07
C LYS A 686 7.41 13.82 10.63
N GLU A 687 8.66 13.64 10.20
CA GLU A 687 9.52 14.71 9.67
C GLU A 687 8.89 15.39 8.46
N GLN A 688 8.24 14.64 7.56
CA GLN A 688 7.49 15.20 6.44
C GLN A 688 6.32 16.11 6.84
N ARG A 689 5.63 15.79 7.94
CA ARG A 689 4.49 16.61 8.42
C ARG A 689 4.93 17.89 9.10
N GLU A 690 6.07 17.84 9.80
CA GLU A 690 6.58 18.97 10.56
C GLU A 690 7.34 19.99 9.69
N SER A 691 7.81 19.60 8.49
CA SER A 691 8.48 20.51 7.57
C SER A 691 7.48 21.47 6.88
N THR A 692 7.55 22.77 7.19
CA THR A 692 6.76 23.84 6.56
C THR A 692 7.11 24.08 5.08
N SER A 693 8.30 23.64 4.65
CA SER A 693 8.68 23.54 3.24
C SER A 693 8.45 22.10 2.78
N LYS A 694 7.65 21.90 1.72
CA LYS A 694 7.47 20.59 1.05
C LYS A 694 8.82 20.07 0.55
N CYS A 695 9.63 19.45 1.42
CA CYS A 695 10.96 18.95 1.06
C CYS A 695 10.78 17.68 0.23
N SER A 696 10.83 17.82 -1.10
CA SER A 696 10.64 16.73 -2.06
C SER A 696 11.60 15.55 -1.84
N THR A 697 12.78 15.80 -1.29
CA THR A 697 13.81 14.78 -1.05
C THR A 697 13.40 13.75 -0.01
N VAL A 698 12.79 14.17 1.11
CA VAL A 698 12.37 13.24 2.16
C VAL A 698 11.12 12.46 1.71
N LYS A 699 10.24 13.07 0.89
CA LYS A 699 9.11 12.37 0.23
C LYS A 699 9.59 11.25 -0.70
N LEU A 700 10.61 11.52 -1.51
CA LEU A 700 11.25 10.54 -2.39
C LEU A 700 11.85 9.39 -1.59
N LEU A 701 12.66 9.69 -0.58
CA LEU A 701 13.26 8.67 0.30
C LEU A 701 12.20 7.78 0.97
N LEU A 702 11.12 8.38 1.47
CA LEU A 702 10.03 7.61 2.07
C LEU A 702 9.37 6.68 1.04
N GLY A 703 9.19 7.14 -0.20
CA GLY A 703 8.72 6.31 -1.30
C GLY A 703 9.65 5.12 -1.58
N GLU A 704 10.96 5.37 -1.67
CA GLU A 704 11.99 4.33 -1.88
C GLU A 704 12.00 3.30 -0.74
N LEU A 705 11.93 3.76 0.52
CA LEU A 705 11.85 2.89 1.69
C LEU A 705 10.58 2.03 1.67
N LEU A 706 9.42 2.60 1.38
CA LEU A 706 8.16 1.85 1.27
C LEU A 706 8.23 0.80 0.16
N HIS A 707 8.77 1.15 -1.00
CA HIS A 707 8.94 0.24 -2.13
C HIS A 707 9.90 -0.92 -1.80
N MET A 708 10.98 -0.64 -1.08
CA MET A 708 11.92 -1.65 -0.59
C MET A 708 11.26 -2.64 0.37
N HIS A 709 10.46 -2.16 1.33
CA HIS A 709 9.71 -3.04 2.24
C HIS A 709 8.72 -3.94 1.49
N CYS A 710 8.02 -3.40 0.49
CA CYS A 710 7.13 -4.20 -0.37
C CYS A 710 7.88 -5.29 -1.14
N SER A 711 9.06 -4.95 -1.68
CA SER A 711 9.89 -5.88 -2.46
C SER A 711 10.47 -7.00 -1.58
N ILE A 712 10.88 -6.69 -0.34
CA ILE A 712 11.32 -7.67 0.65
C ILE A 712 10.17 -8.64 1.00
N LEU A 713 8.98 -8.11 1.33
CA LEU A 713 7.81 -8.94 1.66
C LEU A 713 7.40 -9.85 0.50
N SER A 714 7.48 -9.34 -0.74
CA SER A 714 7.23 -10.11 -1.96
C SER A 714 8.23 -11.25 -2.14
N LEU A 715 9.53 -11.00 -1.99
CA LEU A 715 10.54 -12.07 -2.05
C LEU A 715 10.30 -13.12 -0.95
N MET A 716 10.03 -12.69 0.27
CA MET A 716 9.74 -13.60 1.38
C MET A 716 8.49 -14.45 1.10
N GLN A 717 7.45 -13.86 0.53
CA GLN A 717 6.25 -14.56 0.08
C GLN A 717 6.59 -15.62 -0.97
N THR A 718 7.35 -15.27 -2.01
CA THR A 718 7.82 -16.20 -3.03
C THR A 718 8.63 -17.36 -2.43
N CYS A 719 9.49 -17.09 -1.44
CA CYS A 719 10.25 -18.13 -0.74
C CYS A 719 9.35 -19.10 0.04
N VAL A 720 8.34 -18.59 0.76
CA VAL A 720 7.41 -19.43 1.54
C VAL A 720 6.55 -20.31 0.63
N LEU A 721 6.08 -19.77 -0.51
CA LEU A 721 5.29 -20.52 -1.48
C LEU A 721 6.08 -21.67 -2.12
N ASN A 722 7.39 -21.51 -2.32
CA ASN A 722 8.25 -22.52 -2.96
C ASN A 722 8.93 -23.48 -1.97
N LYS A 723 9.01 -23.14 -0.66
CA LYS A 723 9.60 -23.99 0.39
C LYS A 723 8.64 -24.18 1.58
N PRO A 724 7.81 -25.23 1.58
CA PRO A 724 6.93 -25.52 2.71
C PRO A 724 7.73 -25.74 4.00
N GLY A 725 7.28 -25.18 5.13
CA GLY A 725 8.00 -25.18 6.40
C GLY A 725 8.84 -23.93 6.69
N LEU A 726 9.16 -23.10 5.67
CA LEU A 726 9.85 -21.83 5.91
C LEU A 726 8.95 -20.82 6.65
N GLY A 727 7.64 -20.81 6.38
CA GLY A 727 6.69 -19.98 7.11
C GLY A 727 6.62 -20.37 8.60
N LYS A 728 6.71 -21.66 8.92
CA LYS A 728 6.84 -22.16 10.32
C LYS A 728 8.11 -21.65 10.99
N THR A 729 9.25 -21.65 10.30
CA THR A 729 10.48 -21.05 10.87
C THR A 729 10.34 -19.54 11.10
N PHE A 730 9.56 -18.85 10.24
CA PHE A 730 9.22 -17.46 10.42
C PHE A 730 8.32 -17.24 11.64
N THR A 731 7.22 -18.01 11.80
CA THR A 731 6.26 -17.83 12.91
C THR A 731 6.84 -18.20 14.27
N GLN A 732 7.76 -19.16 14.33
CA GLN A 732 8.46 -19.55 15.56
C GLN A 732 9.49 -18.50 16.03
N GLY A 733 9.87 -17.55 15.18
CA GLY A 733 10.76 -16.45 15.55
C GLY A 733 10.08 -15.50 16.53
N ARG A 734 10.69 -15.32 17.71
CA ARG A 734 10.10 -14.65 18.89
C ARG A 734 9.43 -13.29 18.64
N ASN A 735 9.87 -12.54 17.62
CA ASN A 735 9.33 -11.23 17.27
C ASN A 735 8.99 -11.05 15.78
N ASN A 736 9.16 -12.06 14.93
CA ASN A 736 9.06 -11.90 13.47
C ASN A 736 7.65 -11.47 13.02
N VAL A 737 6.62 -12.14 13.56
CA VAL A 737 5.21 -11.80 13.30
C VAL A 737 4.89 -10.40 13.82
N LYS A 738 5.41 -10.02 14.99
CA LYS A 738 5.23 -8.67 15.55
C LYS A 738 5.81 -7.61 14.62
N THR A 739 7.04 -7.79 14.14
CA THR A 739 7.70 -6.84 13.23
C THR A 739 6.86 -6.60 11.97
N VAL A 740 6.38 -7.66 11.33
CA VAL A 740 5.53 -7.56 10.13
C VAL A 740 4.19 -6.89 10.44
N LEU A 741 3.56 -7.20 11.58
CA LEU A 741 2.31 -6.56 12.01
C LEU A 741 2.48 -5.06 12.31
N GLN A 742 3.65 -4.62 12.78
CA GLN A 742 3.93 -3.20 13.05
C GLN A 742 3.95 -2.35 11.77
N LEU A 743 4.27 -2.93 10.62
CA LEU A 743 4.21 -2.23 9.33
C LEU A 743 2.78 -1.80 8.96
N LEU A 744 1.76 -2.50 9.45
CA LEU A 744 0.35 -2.13 9.27
C LEU A 744 -0.04 -0.81 9.96
N LEU A 745 0.79 -0.30 10.87
CA LEU A 745 0.57 0.98 11.57
C LEU A 745 1.18 2.17 10.83
N VAL A 746 2.04 1.94 9.83
CA VAL A 746 2.69 3.00 9.05
C VAL A 746 1.63 3.69 8.17
N GLY A 747 1.53 5.02 8.25
CA GLY A 747 0.66 5.81 7.38
C GLY A 747 -0.82 5.86 7.77
N ARG A 748 -1.23 5.30 8.93
CA ARG A 748 -2.65 5.28 9.34
C ARG A 748 -3.26 6.64 9.63
N THR A 749 -2.46 7.60 10.07
CA THR A 749 -2.90 8.95 10.39
C THR A 749 -2.90 9.85 9.16
N LEU A 750 -2.56 9.34 7.97
CA LEU A 750 -2.54 10.12 6.72
C LEU A 750 -3.97 10.32 6.23
N ASP A 751 -4.25 11.53 5.77
CA ASP A 751 -5.48 11.82 5.06
C ASP A 751 -5.48 11.07 3.72
N LYS A 752 -6.67 10.69 3.25
CA LYS A 752 -6.82 9.92 2.01
C LYS A 752 -6.36 10.67 0.77
N GLU A 753 -6.35 12.01 0.84
CA GLU A 753 -5.89 12.91 -0.22
C GLU A 753 -4.37 13.10 -0.21
N ASP A 754 -3.67 12.59 0.80
CA ASP A 754 -2.21 12.65 0.84
C ASP A 754 -1.61 11.71 -0.22
N SER A 755 -0.72 12.28 -1.04
CA SER A 755 0.08 11.56 -2.03
C SER A 755 0.85 10.33 -1.50
N MET A 756 1.13 10.26 -0.19
CA MET A 756 1.80 9.11 0.44
C MET A 756 0.84 7.99 0.86
N HIS A 757 -0.47 8.21 0.78
CA HIS A 757 -1.48 7.20 1.14
C HIS A 757 -1.45 5.96 0.22
N PRO A 758 -1.37 6.08 -1.13
CA PRO A 758 -1.32 4.90 -2.01
C PRO A 758 -0.09 4.00 -1.80
N PRO A 759 1.15 4.52 -1.65
CA PRO A 759 2.31 3.71 -1.27
C PRO A 759 2.14 2.98 0.08
N CYS A 760 1.51 3.60 1.08
CA CYS A 760 1.21 2.94 2.35
C CYS A 760 0.18 1.81 2.18
N CYS A 761 -0.85 2.02 1.37
CA CYS A 761 -1.81 0.96 1.02
C CYS A 761 -1.15 -0.23 0.31
N ALA A 762 -0.16 0.01 -0.56
CA ALA A 762 0.63 -1.04 -1.20
C ALA A 762 1.47 -1.84 -0.19
N LEU A 763 2.03 -1.19 0.83
CA LEU A 763 2.71 -1.86 1.94
C LEU A 763 1.76 -2.75 2.73
N TRP A 764 0.59 -2.23 3.12
CA TRP A 764 -0.40 -3.00 3.88
C TRP A 764 -0.88 -4.22 3.08
N ARG A 765 -1.13 -4.07 1.78
CA ARG A 765 -1.46 -5.17 0.88
C ARG A 765 -0.37 -6.24 0.86
N SER A 766 0.90 -5.83 0.78
CA SER A 766 2.05 -6.75 0.77
C SER A 766 2.15 -7.54 2.09
N VAL A 767 1.88 -6.89 3.23
CA VAL A 767 1.82 -7.56 4.55
C VAL A 767 0.70 -8.60 4.60
N TYR A 768 -0.52 -8.24 4.20
CA TYR A 768 -1.65 -9.17 4.21
C TYR A 768 -1.44 -10.35 3.25
N SER A 769 -0.88 -10.11 2.06
CA SER A 769 -0.57 -11.15 1.08
C SER A 769 0.49 -12.12 1.60
N PHE A 770 1.56 -11.62 2.21
CA PHE A 770 2.60 -12.43 2.82
C PHE A 770 2.05 -13.32 3.96
N LEU A 771 1.31 -12.75 4.90
CA LEU A 771 0.70 -13.52 6.00
C LEU A 771 -0.31 -14.55 5.48
N THR A 772 -1.05 -14.21 4.42
CA THR A 772 -1.97 -15.15 3.76
C THR A 772 -1.21 -16.36 3.23
N SER A 773 -0.09 -16.16 2.53
CA SER A 773 0.74 -17.27 2.02
C SER A 773 1.36 -18.11 3.14
N VAL A 774 1.80 -17.50 4.25
CA VAL A 774 2.30 -18.24 5.42
C VAL A 774 1.22 -19.17 5.99
N VAL A 775 0.01 -18.66 6.17
CA VAL A 775 -1.12 -19.46 6.68
C VAL A 775 -1.55 -20.53 5.68
N GLN A 776 -1.57 -20.23 4.38
CA GLN A 776 -1.94 -21.20 3.34
C GLN A 776 -0.98 -22.39 3.27
N MET A 777 0.33 -22.17 3.46
CA MET A 777 1.34 -23.22 3.32
C MET A 777 1.50 -24.06 4.59
N ASP A 778 1.54 -23.43 5.76
CA ASP A 778 1.82 -24.13 7.03
C ASP A 778 0.56 -24.41 7.87
N GLY A 779 -0.60 -23.94 7.42
CA GLY A 779 -1.92 -24.28 7.96
C GLY A 779 -2.05 -23.98 9.45
N ARG A 780 -2.43 -25.01 10.22
CA ARG A 780 -2.82 -24.88 11.63
C ARG A 780 -1.70 -24.46 12.58
N ASP A 781 -0.46 -24.92 12.32
CA ASP A 781 0.67 -24.61 13.19
C ASP A 781 0.99 -23.11 13.12
N ALA A 782 0.99 -22.53 11.91
CA ALA A 782 1.21 -21.11 11.71
C ALA A 782 0.10 -20.24 12.34
N VAL A 783 -1.17 -20.67 12.25
CA VAL A 783 -2.28 -19.92 12.86
C VAL A 783 -2.20 -19.91 14.38
N ALA A 784 -1.77 -21.01 15.02
CA ALA A 784 -1.57 -21.02 16.47
C ALA A 784 -0.50 -19.98 16.90
N ASP A 785 0.63 -19.96 16.22
CA ASP A 785 1.74 -19.02 16.50
C ASP A 785 1.35 -17.55 16.21
N ILE A 786 0.65 -17.31 15.09
CA ILE A 786 0.16 -15.98 14.71
C ILE A 786 -0.89 -15.49 15.70
N THR A 787 -1.84 -16.33 16.12
CA THR A 787 -2.87 -15.95 17.10
C THR A 787 -2.27 -15.55 18.44
N VAL A 788 -1.22 -16.24 18.90
CA VAL A 788 -0.47 -15.85 20.12
C VAL A 788 0.15 -14.47 19.98
N SER A 789 0.77 -14.17 18.83
CA SER A 789 1.38 -12.86 18.56
C SER A 789 0.33 -11.74 18.39
N LEU A 790 -0.81 -12.07 17.78
CA LEU A 790 -1.96 -11.19 17.61
C LEU A 790 -2.59 -10.82 18.95
N ALA A 791 -2.70 -11.76 19.90
CA ALA A 791 -3.28 -11.50 21.21
C ALA A 791 -2.59 -10.33 21.95
N ASN A 792 -1.28 -10.15 21.75
CA ASN A 792 -0.51 -9.07 22.35
C ASN A 792 -0.64 -7.72 21.63
N ASN A 793 -1.08 -7.70 20.36
CA ASN A 793 -1.20 -6.50 19.53
C ASN A 793 -2.60 -6.37 18.90
N TRP A 794 -3.61 -6.98 19.53
CA TRP A 794 -4.92 -7.22 18.91
C TRP A 794 -5.59 -5.93 18.48
N ASP A 795 -5.61 -4.93 19.36
CA ASP A 795 -6.23 -3.64 19.07
C ASP A 795 -5.62 -2.98 17.84
N THR A 796 -4.29 -3.00 17.73
CA THR A 796 -3.60 -2.42 16.56
C THR A 796 -3.90 -3.16 15.27
N PHE A 797 -3.93 -4.49 15.29
CA PHE A 797 -4.26 -5.30 14.12
C PHE A 797 -5.73 -5.08 13.69
N TYR A 798 -6.63 -5.12 14.67
CA TYR A 798 -8.05 -4.92 14.51
C TYR A 798 -8.39 -3.57 13.85
N GLU A 799 -7.84 -2.47 14.39
CA GLU A 799 -8.00 -1.12 13.84
C GLU A 799 -7.50 -1.05 12.38
N SER A 800 -6.43 -1.78 12.06
CA SER A 800 -5.95 -1.90 10.67
C SER A 800 -7.00 -2.54 9.79
N VAL A 801 -7.53 -3.68 10.21
CA VAL A 801 -8.49 -4.45 9.43
C VAL A 801 -9.73 -3.59 9.18
N LEU A 802 -10.24 -2.86 10.17
CA LEU A 802 -11.36 -1.93 9.98
C LEU A 802 -11.06 -0.84 8.94
N SER A 803 -9.89 -0.19 9.04
CA SER A 803 -9.48 0.85 8.07
C SER A 803 -9.37 0.31 6.64
N CYS A 804 -8.82 -0.90 6.48
CA CYS A 804 -8.65 -1.56 5.18
C CYS A 804 -9.95 -2.13 4.61
N LEU A 805 -10.96 -2.40 5.45
CA LEU A 805 -12.31 -2.84 5.06
C LEU A 805 -13.30 -1.67 4.90
N ALA A 806 -12.88 -0.43 5.10
CA ALA A 806 -13.76 0.71 4.83
C ALA A 806 -14.12 0.75 3.33
N VAL A 807 -15.37 1.11 3.00
CA VAL A 807 -15.88 1.20 1.61
C VAL A 807 -14.99 2.09 0.73
N SER A 808 -14.33 3.09 1.32
CA SER A 808 -13.41 4.00 0.63
C SER A 808 -12.01 3.44 0.33
N ALA A 809 -11.66 2.24 0.82
CA ALA A 809 -10.34 1.65 0.61
C ALA A 809 -10.21 1.02 -0.79
N PRO A 810 -8.99 0.89 -1.34
CA PRO A 810 -8.76 0.21 -2.62
C PRO A 810 -9.27 -1.25 -2.60
N ALA A 811 -9.92 -1.70 -3.69
CA ALA A 811 -10.50 -3.05 -3.78
C ALA A 811 -9.48 -4.17 -3.57
N ASP A 812 -8.27 -4.04 -4.11
CA ASP A 812 -7.19 -5.03 -3.95
C ASP A 812 -6.75 -5.19 -2.48
N LEU A 813 -6.75 -4.09 -1.72
CA LEU A 813 -6.43 -4.08 -0.30
C LEU A 813 -7.56 -4.72 0.51
N GLN A 814 -8.82 -4.40 0.20
CA GLN A 814 -9.99 -5.03 0.81
C GLN A 814 -9.94 -6.55 0.59
N LEU A 815 -9.72 -7.00 -0.65
CA LEU A 815 -9.65 -8.42 -0.98
C LEU A 815 -8.53 -9.15 -0.22
N SER A 816 -7.31 -8.58 -0.20
CA SER A 816 -6.18 -9.18 0.53
C SER A 816 -6.45 -9.27 2.04
N THR A 817 -7.11 -8.26 2.61
CA THR A 817 -7.50 -8.23 4.03
C THR A 817 -8.56 -9.30 4.33
N VAL A 818 -9.59 -9.40 3.48
CA VAL A 818 -10.67 -10.38 3.61
C VAL A 818 -10.16 -11.81 3.48
N GLN A 819 -9.23 -12.07 2.55
CA GLN A 819 -8.62 -13.39 2.35
C GLN A 819 -7.84 -13.85 3.58
N LEU A 820 -7.00 -12.98 4.17
CA LEU A 820 -6.30 -13.31 5.41
C LEU A 820 -7.29 -13.60 6.54
N LEU A 821 -8.28 -12.72 6.73
CA LEU A 821 -9.28 -12.86 7.80
C LEU A 821 -10.04 -14.19 7.67
N ALA A 822 -10.48 -14.54 6.46
CA ALA A 822 -11.16 -15.80 6.19
C ALA A 822 -10.28 -17.02 6.49
N LEU A 823 -9.00 -16.99 6.10
CA LEU A 823 -8.07 -18.09 6.36
C LEU A 823 -7.79 -18.27 7.86
N LEU A 824 -7.54 -17.18 8.59
CA LEU A 824 -7.34 -17.22 10.04
C LEU A 824 -8.56 -17.82 10.76
N LEU A 825 -9.78 -17.39 10.39
CA LEU A 825 -11.03 -17.91 10.97
C LEU A 825 -11.28 -19.37 10.60
N SER A 826 -10.99 -19.77 9.36
CA SER A 826 -11.20 -21.15 8.89
C SER A 826 -10.34 -22.16 9.65
N GLU A 827 -9.06 -21.85 9.84
CA GLU A 827 -8.12 -22.74 10.52
C GLU A 827 -8.30 -22.74 12.05
N ASP A 828 -8.62 -21.59 12.69
CA ASP A 828 -8.97 -21.52 14.11
C ASP A 828 -10.20 -22.39 14.44
N GLY A 829 -11.21 -22.38 13.56
CA GLY A 829 -12.41 -23.22 13.71
C GLY A 829 -12.13 -24.72 13.70
N GLN A 830 -11.12 -25.16 12.95
CA GLN A 830 -10.72 -26.57 12.91
C GLN A 830 -9.95 -26.98 14.18
N LEU A 831 -9.20 -26.05 14.79
CA LEU A 831 -8.48 -26.28 16.06
C LEU A 831 -9.45 -26.52 17.23
N GLN A 832 -10.55 -25.77 17.30
CA GLN A 832 -11.57 -25.95 18.36
C GLN A 832 -12.36 -27.27 18.27
N GLY A 833 -12.33 -27.97 17.13
CA GLY A 833 -13.07 -29.22 16.90
C GLY A 833 -12.49 -30.46 17.60
N LYS A 834 -11.25 -30.41 18.11
CA LYS A 834 -10.64 -31.48 18.91
C LYS A 834 -10.58 -31.05 20.38
N LEU A 835 -11.27 -31.79 21.26
CA LEU A 835 -11.20 -31.58 22.72
C LEU A 835 -9.75 -31.77 23.20
N SER A 836 -9.04 -30.67 23.40
CA SER A 836 -7.76 -30.63 24.11
C SER A 836 -8.01 -30.91 25.59
N THR A 837 -7.51 -32.04 26.09
CA THR A 837 -7.54 -32.42 27.51
C THR A 837 -6.37 -31.83 28.30
N GLY A 838 -6.00 -30.57 28.02
CA GLY A 838 -4.85 -29.88 28.64
C GLY A 838 -5.26 -28.60 29.35
N THR A 839 -4.68 -28.40 30.53
CA THR A 839 -4.81 -27.22 31.39
C THR A 839 -4.23 -25.97 30.71
N ASP A 840 -4.92 -24.84 30.90
CA ASP A 840 -4.80 -23.50 30.29
C ASP A 840 -5.26 -23.35 28.82
N PRO A 841 -6.31 -22.55 28.54
CA PRO A 841 -6.79 -22.33 27.19
C PRO A 841 -5.83 -21.39 26.45
N ALA A 842 -5.19 -21.88 25.38
CA ALA A 842 -4.49 -21.03 24.43
C ALA A 842 -5.43 -19.91 23.93
N PRO A 843 -4.93 -18.69 23.66
CA PRO A 843 -5.74 -17.61 23.13
C PRO A 843 -6.35 -18.06 21.80
N SER A 844 -7.68 -18.07 21.73
CA SER A 844 -8.41 -18.38 20.50
C SER A 844 -8.97 -17.11 19.87
N LEU A 845 -9.07 -17.07 18.54
CA LEU A 845 -9.55 -15.89 17.83
C LEU A 845 -11.00 -15.53 18.21
N SER A 846 -11.84 -16.53 18.49
CA SER A 846 -13.21 -16.33 18.99
C SER A 846 -13.29 -15.53 20.30
N LEU A 847 -12.38 -15.78 21.26
CA LEU A 847 -12.31 -15.02 22.51
C LEU A 847 -11.86 -13.57 22.28
N LEU A 848 -10.94 -13.34 21.34
CA LEU A 848 -10.47 -11.99 21.00
C LEU A 848 -11.57 -11.17 20.31
N LEU A 849 -12.37 -11.80 19.45
CA LEU A 849 -13.49 -11.16 18.75
C LEU A 849 -14.66 -10.80 19.68
N ASP A 850 -14.99 -11.67 20.64
CA ASP A 850 -16.10 -11.45 21.58
C ASP A 850 -15.67 -10.66 22.83
N ARG A 851 -14.41 -10.21 22.92
CA ARG A 851 -13.93 -9.36 24.01
C ARG A 851 -14.61 -7.99 23.94
N ALA A 852 -15.29 -7.60 25.02
CA ALA A 852 -15.89 -6.28 25.14
C ALA A 852 -14.80 -5.20 25.29
N ARG A 853 -14.87 -4.15 24.48
CA ARG A 853 -14.09 -2.93 24.74
C ARG A 853 -14.81 -2.11 25.80
N VAL A 854 -14.14 -1.84 26.92
CA VAL A 854 -14.57 -0.76 27.81
C VAL A 854 -14.16 0.52 27.09
N LYS A 855 -15.13 1.31 26.61
CA LYS A 855 -14.83 2.68 26.23
C LYS A 855 -14.54 3.44 27.52
N ASP A 856 -13.33 3.96 27.67
CA ASP A 856 -12.96 4.94 28.69
C ASP A 856 -13.65 6.28 28.38
N THR A 857 -14.98 6.31 28.48
CA THR A 857 -15.77 7.53 28.43
C THR A 857 -16.57 7.61 29.70
N ASP A 858 -16.20 8.54 30.59
CA ASP A 858 -16.83 8.90 31.87
C ASP A 858 -18.26 9.46 31.74
N ASN A 859 -19.01 9.06 30.71
CA ASN A 859 -20.40 9.48 30.50
C ASN A 859 -21.36 8.35 30.89
N GLU A 860 -21.79 8.35 32.15
CA GLU A 860 -22.76 7.42 32.74
C GLU A 860 -24.21 7.55 32.19
N SER A 861 -24.45 8.21 31.06
CA SER A 861 -25.81 8.60 30.65
C SER A 861 -26.40 7.93 29.41
N GLU A 862 -25.76 6.92 28.81
CA GLU A 862 -26.42 6.06 27.83
C GLU A 862 -26.03 4.59 28.02
N LYS A 863 -27.03 3.71 28.18
CA LYS A 863 -26.85 2.25 28.10
C LYS A 863 -26.54 1.86 26.65
N THR A 864 -25.38 2.27 26.12
CA THR A 864 -24.88 1.73 24.86
C THR A 864 -24.38 0.32 25.14
N GLU A 865 -24.88 -0.68 24.40
CA GLU A 865 -24.43 -2.06 24.53
C GLU A 865 -22.89 -2.14 24.35
N PRO A 866 -22.17 -2.99 25.09
CA PRO A 866 -20.72 -3.11 24.96
C PRO A 866 -20.36 -3.53 23.53
N VAL A 867 -19.72 -2.63 22.79
CA VAL A 867 -19.25 -2.87 21.42
C VAL A 867 -18.02 -3.78 21.48
N SER A 868 -18.12 -4.95 20.87
CA SER A 868 -17.00 -5.88 20.73
C SER A 868 -16.35 -5.77 19.35
N CYS A 869 -15.11 -6.23 19.22
CA CYS A 869 -14.43 -6.28 17.93
C CYS A 869 -15.24 -7.04 16.86
N GLY A 870 -15.85 -8.16 17.24
CA GLY A 870 -16.70 -8.97 16.36
C GLY A 870 -17.96 -8.25 15.88
N SER A 871 -18.56 -7.39 16.71
CA SER A 871 -19.76 -6.61 16.33
C SER A 871 -19.46 -5.60 15.22
N GLU A 872 -18.37 -4.86 15.35
CA GLU A 872 -18.02 -3.78 14.42
C GLU A 872 -17.39 -4.33 13.11
N LEU A 873 -16.60 -5.42 13.17
CA LEU A 873 -16.19 -6.15 11.96
C LEU A 873 -17.39 -6.70 11.18
N CYS A 874 -18.41 -7.21 11.89
CA CYS A 874 -19.63 -7.68 11.24
C CYS A 874 -20.36 -6.54 10.53
N ARG A 875 -20.42 -5.35 11.13
CA ARG A 875 -21.05 -4.17 10.52
C ARG A 875 -20.34 -3.76 9.22
N CYS A 876 -18.99 -3.69 9.25
CA CYS A 876 -18.20 -3.35 8.06
C CYS A 876 -18.34 -4.40 6.95
N LEU A 877 -18.27 -5.70 7.28
CA LEU A 877 -18.41 -6.76 6.27
C LEU A 877 -19.81 -6.85 5.68
N VAL A 878 -20.88 -6.58 6.45
CA VAL A 878 -22.25 -6.50 5.92
C VAL A 878 -22.39 -5.31 4.97
N GLN A 879 -21.89 -4.12 5.35
CA GLN A 879 -21.91 -2.94 4.48
C GLN A 879 -21.16 -3.17 3.16
N LEU A 880 -19.97 -3.79 3.21
CA LEU A 880 -19.21 -4.16 2.01
C LEU A 880 -19.94 -5.19 1.14
N TYR A 881 -20.57 -6.19 1.77
CA TYR A 881 -21.32 -7.23 1.07
C TYR A 881 -22.53 -6.65 0.32
N ASP A 882 -23.24 -5.71 0.96
CA ASP A 882 -24.40 -5.03 0.38
C ASP A 882 -23.99 -4.05 -0.73
N SER A 883 -22.89 -3.29 -0.57
CA SER A 883 -22.41 -2.37 -1.60
C SER A 883 -21.99 -3.09 -2.88
N LEU A 884 -21.37 -4.27 -2.77
CA LEU A 884 -21.01 -5.12 -3.91
C LEU A 884 -22.21 -5.82 -4.54
N GLY A 885 -23.37 -5.84 -3.87
CA GLY A 885 -24.60 -6.47 -4.37
C GLY A 885 -25.51 -5.55 -5.18
N SER A 886 -25.28 -4.23 -5.11
CA SER A 886 -26.10 -3.19 -5.75
C SER A 886 -25.61 -2.78 -7.15
N MET A 887 -24.42 -3.22 -7.58
CA MET A 887 -23.81 -2.82 -8.86
C MET A 887 -24.08 -3.87 -9.95
N ASP A 888 -24.50 -3.44 -11.15
CA ASP A 888 -24.65 -4.28 -12.35
C ASP A 888 -23.28 -4.91 -12.71
N SER A 889 -23.19 -6.26 -12.71
CA SER A 889 -21.93 -6.96 -12.40
C SER A 889 -20.97 -7.20 -13.57
N ASN A 890 -19.69 -6.82 -13.39
CA ASN A 890 -18.52 -7.45 -14.00
C ASN A 890 -18.15 -8.75 -13.27
N THR A 891 -17.39 -9.66 -13.90
CA THR A 891 -16.96 -10.94 -13.30
C THR A 891 -16.06 -10.78 -12.06
N ALA A 892 -15.20 -9.76 -12.04
CA ALA A 892 -14.27 -9.48 -10.93
C ALA A 892 -14.99 -9.06 -9.62
N ASP A 893 -16.14 -8.40 -9.74
CA ASP A 893 -16.93 -7.97 -8.58
C ASP A 893 -17.60 -9.16 -7.88
N MET A 894 -17.88 -10.24 -8.64
CA MET A 894 -18.48 -11.46 -8.08
C MET A 894 -17.49 -12.27 -7.23
N ASP A 895 -16.23 -12.36 -7.63
CA ASP A 895 -15.20 -13.04 -6.84
C ASP A 895 -14.93 -12.29 -5.53
N SER A 896 -14.90 -10.95 -5.60
CA SER A 896 -14.76 -10.08 -4.42
C SER A 896 -15.94 -10.23 -3.46
N ARG A 897 -17.18 -10.20 -3.98
CA ARG A 897 -18.39 -10.42 -3.16
C ARG A 897 -18.40 -11.80 -2.51
N THR A 898 -17.97 -12.83 -3.24
CA THR A 898 -17.86 -14.20 -2.72
C THR A 898 -16.82 -14.30 -1.60
N ALA A 899 -15.67 -13.65 -1.75
CA ALA A 899 -14.64 -13.59 -0.72
C ALA A 899 -15.15 -12.90 0.56
N VAL A 900 -15.81 -11.73 0.42
CA VAL A 900 -16.42 -10.99 1.54
C VAL A 900 -17.48 -11.86 2.23
N GLY A 901 -18.38 -12.46 1.46
CA GLY A 901 -19.43 -13.33 1.99
C GLY A 901 -18.88 -14.57 2.71
N ASN A 902 -17.80 -15.18 2.19
CA ASN A 902 -17.15 -16.30 2.87
C ASN A 902 -16.51 -15.88 4.19
N SER A 903 -15.83 -14.73 4.21
CA SER A 903 -15.25 -14.17 5.44
C SER A 903 -16.33 -13.83 6.48
N LEU A 904 -17.43 -13.20 6.05
CA LEU A 904 -18.59 -12.95 6.90
C LEU A 904 -19.21 -14.24 7.44
N ALA A 905 -19.38 -15.26 6.59
CA ALA A 905 -19.90 -16.57 7.03
C ALA A 905 -19.00 -17.21 8.08
N LEU A 906 -17.67 -17.11 7.93
CA LEU A 906 -16.71 -17.62 8.91
C LEU A 906 -16.70 -16.79 10.20
N LEU A 907 -16.80 -15.46 10.12
CA LEU A 907 -16.92 -14.60 11.30
C LEU A 907 -18.18 -14.95 12.10
N LEU A 908 -19.31 -15.11 11.40
CA LEU A 908 -20.57 -15.56 11.98
C LEU A 908 -20.49 -16.98 12.55
N ALA A 909 -19.58 -17.85 12.11
CA ALA A 909 -19.42 -19.16 12.74
C ALA A 909 -18.76 -19.06 14.13
N HIS A 910 -17.85 -18.09 14.32
CA HIS A 910 -16.93 -18.02 15.47
C HIS A 910 -17.29 -16.97 16.54
N SER A 911 -17.91 -15.84 16.15
CA SER A 911 -18.24 -14.75 17.09
C SER A 911 -19.73 -14.73 17.43
N ARG A 912 -20.05 -14.73 18.73
CA ARG A 912 -21.44 -14.59 19.19
C ARG A 912 -21.93 -13.14 19.03
N THR A 913 -21.06 -12.16 19.27
CA THR A 913 -21.42 -10.75 19.12
C THR A 913 -21.67 -10.38 17.66
N ALA A 914 -20.91 -10.95 16.72
CA ALA A 914 -21.16 -10.77 15.29
C ALA A 914 -22.56 -11.27 14.87
N LYS A 915 -22.99 -12.44 15.37
CA LYS A 915 -24.35 -12.96 15.12
C LYS A 915 -25.43 -12.02 15.65
N HIS A 916 -25.19 -11.44 16.82
CA HIS A 916 -26.14 -10.50 17.42
C HIS A 916 -26.24 -9.22 16.59
N THR A 917 -25.11 -8.65 16.17
CA THR A 917 -25.10 -7.44 15.33
C THR A 917 -25.69 -7.69 13.95
N ALA A 918 -25.39 -8.80 13.28
CA ALA A 918 -26.03 -9.16 12.02
C ALA A 918 -27.56 -9.28 12.16
N LEU A 919 -28.03 -9.81 13.29
CA LEU A 919 -29.47 -9.86 13.56
C LEU A 919 -30.06 -8.46 13.74
N GLN A 920 -29.41 -7.58 14.52
CA GLN A 920 -29.83 -6.19 14.73
C GLN A 920 -29.87 -5.37 13.44
N THR A 921 -29.00 -5.65 12.47
CA THR A 921 -28.96 -4.95 11.17
C THR A 921 -30.02 -5.46 10.18
N GLY A 922 -30.90 -6.41 10.57
CA GLY A 922 -31.90 -6.99 9.67
C GLY A 922 -31.30 -7.90 8.59
N PHE A 923 -30.07 -8.40 8.79
CA PHE A 923 -29.35 -9.20 7.79
C PHE A 923 -30.08 -10.50 7.43
N VAL A 924 -30.79 -11.10 8.39
CA VAL A 924 -31.57 -12.33 8.17
C VAL A 924 -32.72 -12.09 7.20
N ASP A 925 -33.49 -11.01 7.40
CA ASP A 925 -34.61 -10.65 6.54
C ASP A 925 -34.11 -10.31 5.13
N SER A 926 -33.09 -9.45 5.03
CA SER A 926 -32.44 -9.08 3.76
C SER A 926 -31.91 -10.29 2.99
N THR A 927 -31.23 -11.23 3.67
CA THR A 927 -30.72 -12.44 3.01
C THR A 927 -31.85 -13.36 2.53
N VAL A 928 -32.92 -13.51 3.32
CA VAL A 928 -34.08 -14.33 2.92
C VAL A 928 -34.84 -13.69 1.76
N ASP A 929 -34.95 -12.37 1.72
CA ASP A 929 -35.53 -11.64 0.59
C ASP A 929 -34.65 -11.75 -0.66
N HIS A 930 -33.34 -11.59 -0.53
CA HIS A 930 -32.40 -11.83 -1.62
C HIS A 930 -32.53 -13.25 -2.20
N MET A 931 -32.75 -14.27 -1.36
CA MET A 931 -33.03 -15.63 -1.83
C MET A 931 -34.36 -15.75 -2.59
N LYS A 932 -35.38 -14.95 -2.26
CA LYS A 932 -36.64 -14.89 -3.02
C LYS A 932 -36.41 -14.26 -4.38
N ASP A 933 -35.60 -13.21 -4.45
CA ASP A 933 -35.26 -12.51 -5.70
C ASP A 933 -34.44 -13.40 -6.62
N LEU A 934 -33.39 -14.07 -6.11
CA LEU A 934 -32.63 -15.06 -6.86
C LEU A 934 -33.51 -16.20 -7.39
N HIS A 935 -34.47 -16.68 -6.58
CA HIS A 935 -35.42 -17.68 -7.05
C HIS A 935 -36.30 -17.16 -8.21
N ALA A 936 -36.76 -15.91 -8.14
CA ALA A 936 -37.52 -15.28 -9.21
C ALA A 936 -36.68 -15.11 -10.48
N GLN A 937 -35.45 -14.63 -10.34
CA GLN A 937 -34.47 -14.49 -11.43
C GLN A 937 -34.21 -15.83 -12.13
N MET A 938 -33.86 -16.88 -11.37
CA MET A 938 -33.62 -18.21 -11.93
C MET A 938 -34.83 -18.80 -12.68
N ASN A 939 -36.05 -18.48 -12.23
CA ASN A 939 -37.28 -18.88 -12.93
C ASN A 939 -37.46 -18.10 -14.23
N LEU A 940 -37.21 -16.78 -14.23
CA LEU A 940 -37.27 -15.94 -15.43
C LEU A 940 -36.22 -16.38 -16.47
N ASP A 941 -34.99 -16.65 -16.04
CA ASP A 941 -33.90 -17.13 -16.90
C ASP A 941 -34.17 -18.53 -17.48
N SER A 942 -34.91 -19.36 -16.73
CA SER A 942 -35.38 -20.66 -17.25
C SER A 942 -36.44 -20.53 -18.33
N LEU A 943 -37.26 -19.48 -18.29
CA LEU A 943 -38.30 -19.22 -19.28
C LEU A 943 -37.71 -18.61 -20.55
N SER A 944 -36.63 -17.83 -20.45
CA SER A 944 -36.00 -17.15 -21.58
C SER A 944 -35.07 -18.05 -22.43
N THR A 945 -34.44 -19.07 -21.83
CA THR A 945 -33.32 -19.79 -22.49
C THR A 945 -33.66 -21.07 -23.25
N GLY A 946 -34.88 -21.62 -23.16
CA GLY A 946 -35.41 -22.69 -24.04
C GLY A 946 -34.60 -23.99 -24.19
N LYS A 947 -33.47 -24.18 -23.50
CA LYS A 947 -32.51 -25.30 -23.68
C LYS A 947 -32.48 -26.25 -22.46
N PRO A 948 -32.14 -27.54 -22.66
CA PRO A 948 -32.29 -28.59 -21.65
C PRO A 948 -31.37 -28.41 -20.42
N ALA A 949 -31.86 -28.90 -19.28
CA ALA A 949 -31.36 -28.72 -17.91
C ALA A 949 -29.89 -29.12 -17.60
N ALA A 950 -29.13 -29.63 -18.57
CA ALA A 950 -27.80 -30.23 -18.35
C ALA A 950 -26.62 -29.23 -18.31
N ARG A 951 -26.81 -27.95 -18.66
CA ARG A 951 -25.76 -26.90 -18.61
C ARG A 951 -25.78 -26.02 -17.33
N ARG A 952 -26.59 -26.36 -16.32
CA ARG A 952 -26.86 -25.51 -15.13
C ARG A 952 -25.82 -25.62 -13.99
N LYS A 953 -24.59 -26.05 -14.28
CA LYS A 953 -23.58 -26.29 -13.23
C LYS A 953 -22.87 -25.00 -12.78
N ASP A 954 -22.75 -24.03 -13.67
CA ASP A 954 -22.01 -22.77 -13.47
C ASP A 954 -22.94 -21.56 -13.68
N ASP A 955 -24.08 -21.56 -12.98
CA ASP A 955 -25.04 -20.44 -12.98
C ASP A 955 -24.69 -19.47 -11.82
N PRO A 956 -24.39 -18.19 -12.09
CA PRO A 956 -24.01 -17.22 -11.06
C PRO A 956 -25.11 -17.03 -10.00
N ALA A 957 -26.39 -17.18 -10.37
CA ALA A 957 -27.49 -17.10 -9.41
C ALA A 957 -27.46 -18.27 -8.42
N VAL A 958 -27.04 -19.47 -8.88
CA VAL A 958 -26.87 -20.64 -8.00
C VAL A 958 -25.69 -20.45 -7.05
N THR A 959 -24.58 -19.85 -7.49
CA THR A 959 -23.43 -19.54 -6.64
C THR A 959 -23.78 -18.54 -5.54
N ASN A 960 -24.50 -17.46 -5.87
CA ASN A 960 -24.99 -16.48 -4.88
C ASN A 960 -26.01 -17.09 -3.91
N LEU A 961 -26.85 -18.02 -4.38
CA LEU A 961 -27.78 -18.76 -3.54
C LEU A 961 -27.05 -19.68 -2.56
N LEU A 962 -26.00 -20.38 -3.01
CA LEU A 962 -25.16 -21.22 -2.14
C LEU A 962 -24.50 -20.38 -1.03
N LEU A 963 -24.00 -19.20 -1.36
CA LEU A 963 -23.43 -18.27 -0.39
C LEU A 963 -24.46 -17.81 0.65
N SER A 964 -25.67 -17.43 0.21
CA SER A 964 -26.78 -17.04 1.09
C SER A 964 -27.19 -18.16 2.05
N LEU A 965 -27.25 -19.41 1.56
CA LEU A 965 -27.52 -20.60 2.38
C LEU A 965 -26.41 -20.84 3.41
N HIS A 966 -25.14 -20.62 3.05
CA HIS A 966 -24.00 -20.77 3.96
C HIS A 966 -23.98 -19.69 5.05
N LEU A 967 -24.23 -18.43 4.70
CA LEU A 967 -24.34 -17.29 5.63
C LEU A 967 -25.40 -17.56 6.70
N LEU A 968 -26.63 -17.90 6.28
CA LEU A 968 -27.72 -18.22 7.20
C LEU A 968 -27.43 -19.45 8.07
N ARG A 969 -26.78 -20.47 7.51
CA ARG A 969 -26.39 -21.67 8.26
C ARG A 969 -25.44 -21.34 9.40
N ASN A 970 -24.41 -20.54 9.13
CA ASN A 970 -23.40 -20.19 10.14
C ASN A 970 -23.96 -19.22 11.19
N LEU A 971 -24.81 -18.26 10.78
CA LEU A 971 -25.51 -17.37 11.70
C LEU A 971 -26.39 -18.15 12.70
N MET A 972 -27.16 -19.14 12.23
CA MET A 972 -28.04 -19.94 13.08
C MET A 972 -27.33 -21.02 13.91
N LEU A 973 -26.05 -21.29 13.64
CA LEU A 973 -25.31 -22.35 14.33
C LEU A 973 -25.22 -22.03 15.83
N LYS A 974 -25.84 -22.88 16.67
CA LYS A 974 -25.91 -22.71 18.14
C LYS A 974 -26.46 -21.34 18.60
N TYR A 975 -27.24 -20.65 17.77
CA TYR A 975 -27.81 -19.33 18.09
C TYR A 975 -29.34 -19.37 17.94
N PRO A 976 -30.10 -19.38 19.06
CA PRO A 976 -31.56 -19.57 19.01
C PRO A 976 -32.30 -18.36 18.42
N ASP A 977 -31.84 -17.14 18.69
CA ASP A 977 -32.52 -15.90 18.26
C ASP A 977 -32.49 -15.75 16.74
N GLY A 978 -31.36 -16.06 16.10
CA GLY A 978 -31.27 -16.08 14.63
C GLY A 978 -32.18 -17.13 13.98
N LYS A 979 -32.46 -18.25 14.65
CA LYS A 979 -33.44 -19.24 14.16
C LYS A 979 -34.87 -18.71 14.26
N ALA A 980 -35.19 -18.00 15.34
CA ALA A 980 -36.50 -17.38 15.51
C ALA A 980 -36.75 -16.31 14.43
N ALA A 981 -35.78 -15.44 14.19
CA ALA A 981 -35.85 -14.44 13.11
C ALA A 981 -36.00 -15.10 11.73
N ALA A 982 -35.27 -16.18 11.44
CA ALA A 982 -35.42 -16.91 10.17
C ALA A 982 -36.83 -17.55 10.00
N VAL A 983 -37.49 -17.94 11.10
CA VAL A 983 -38.89 -18.40 11.06
C VAL A 983 -39.81 -17.25 10.67
N GLU A 984 -39.60 -16.06 11.25
CA GLU A 984 -40.40 -14.85 11.02
C GLU A 984 -40.21 -14.32 9.59
N ALA A 985 -38.98 -14.33 9.07
CA ALA A 985 -38.64 -13.97 7.68
C ALA A 985 -39.24 -14.91 6.61
N GLY A 986 -39.76 -16.07 7.02
CA GLY A 986 -40.38 -17.06 6.13
C GLY A 986 -39.38 -17.97 5.39
N LEU A 987 -38.24 -18.30 6.00
CA LEU A 987 -37.22 -19.17 5.40
C LEU A 987 -37.79 -20.53 4.97
N SER A 988 -38.72 -21.11 5.74
CA SER A 988 -39.36 -22.41 5.42
C SER A 988 -40.09 -22.40 4.08
N GLN A 989 -40.73 -21.29 3.72
CA GLN A 989 -41.45 -21.11 2.46
C GLN A 989 -40.48 -20.95 1.29
N VAL A 990 -39.39 -20.20 1.48
CA VAL A 990 -38.36 -19.99 0.45
C VAL A 990 -37.66 -21.32 0.13
N VAL A 991 -37.26 -22.08 1.15
CA VAL A 991 -36.67 -23.43 0.97
C VAL A 991 -37.64 -24.37 0.26
N HIS A 992 -38.95 -24.26 0.53
CA HIS A 992 -39.96 -25.05 -0.17
C HIS A 992 -40.04 -24.71 -1.66
N LYS A 993 -40.03 -23.43 -2.02
CA LYS A 993 -40.00 -22.98 -3.43
C LYS A 993 -38.71 -23.39 -4.15
N LEU A 994 -37.57 -23.33 -3.48
CA LEU A 994 -36.27 -23.75 -4.01
C LEU A 994 -36.09 -25.27 -4.12
N TRP A 995 -37.02 -26.06 -3.57
CA TRP A 995 -36.87 -27.52 -3.48
C TRP A 995 -36.74 -28.19 -4.86
N SER A 996 -37.49 -27.73 -5.86
CA SER A 996 -37.40 -28.23 -7.24
C SER A 996 -36.02 -28.00 -7.86
N TRP A 997 -35.38 -26.88 -7.55
CA TRP A 997 -34.04 -26.52 -8.00
C TRP A 997 -32.96 -27.39 -7.36
N GLY A 998 -33.08 -27.66 -6.07
CA GLY A 998 -32.19 -28.61 -5.40
C GLY A 998 -32.29 -30.03 -5.96
N MET A 999 -33.47 -30.47 -6.42
CA MET A 999 -33.60 -31.79 -7.05
C MET A 999 -32.81 -31.92 -8.37
N VAL A 1000 -32.51 -30.80 -9.03
CA VAL A 1000 -31.69 -30.74 -10.26
C VAL A 1000 -30.21 -30.54 -9.93
N ASN A 1001 -29.88 -29.80 -8.86
CA ASN A 1001 -28.49 -29.51 -8.46
C ASN A 1001 -28.14 -30.12 -7.09
N ASN A 1002 -27.27 -31.13 -7.10
CA ASN A 1002 -26.81 -31.85 -5.90
C ASN A 1002 -26.04 -30.96 -4.91
N THR A 1003 -25.27 -29.97 -5.35
CA THR A 1003 -24.52 -29.08 -4.43
C THR A 1003 -25.51 -28.17 -3.69
N LEU A 1004 -26.49 -27.62 -4.41
CA LEU A 1004 -27.58 -26.83 -3.83
C LEU A 1004 -28.42 -27.64 -2.85
N MET A 1005 -28.83 -28.86 -3.20
CA MET A 1005 -29.55 -29.75 -2.28
C MET A 1005 -28.72 -30.06 -1.03
N GLY A 1006 -27.41 -30.30 -1.18
CA GLY A 1006 -26.49 -30.48 -0.06
C GLY A 1006 -26.49 -29.29 0.90
N ALA A 1007 -26.38 -28.07 0.37
CA ALA A 1007 -26.39 -26.83 1.16
C ALA A 1007 -27.75 -26.61 1.85
N MET A 1008 -28.86 -26.78 1.13
CA MET A 1008 -30.22 -26.67 1.69
C MET A 1008 -30.44 -27.67 2.85
N LEU A 1009 -30.01 -28.92 2.69
CA LEU A 1009 -30.12 -29.93 3.75
C LEU A 1009 -29.22 -29.60 4.95
N GLY A 1010 -28.02 -29.07 4.72
CA GLY A 1010 -27.12 -28.61 5.79
C GLY A 1010 -27.70 -27.43 6.58
N LEU A 1011 -28.33 -26.48 5.89
CA LEU A 1011 -29.08 -25.39 6.50
C LEU A 1011 -30.25 -25.92 7.33
N LEU A 1012 -31.09 -26.80 6.76
CA LEU A 1012 -32.23 -27.39 7.46
C LEU A 1012 -31.82 -28.17 8.71
N ALA A 1013 -30.68 -28.88 8.67
CA ALA A 1013 -30.16 -29.60 9.83
C ALA A 1013 -29.81 -28.64 10.98
N THR A 1014 -29.31 -27.44 10.66
CA THR A 1014 -28.96 -26.42 11.65
C THR A 1014 -30.19 -25.67 12.15
N TYR A 1015 -31.09 -25.30 11.23
CA TYR A 1015 -32.35 -24.59 11.48
C TYR A 1015 -33.29 -25.39 12.40
N THR A 1016 -33.43 -26.70 12.16
CA THR A 1016 -34.31 -27.59 12.94
C THR A 1016 -33.71 -28.07 14.26
N ALA A 1017 -32.39 -27.94 14.46
CA ALA A 1017 -31.75 -28.44 15.67
C ALA A 1017 -32.23 -27.67 16.90
N GLN A 1018 -32.85 -28.38 17.86
CA GLN A 1018 -33.34 -27.82 19.14
C GLN A 1018 -34.28 -26.60 18.98
N CYS A 1019 -35.03 -26.50 17.88
CA CYS A 1019 -35.97 -25.39 17.65
C CYS A 1019 -37.33 -25.91 17.16
N ASP A 1020 -38.31 -26.01 18.07
CA ASP A 1020 -39.64 -26.55 17.75
C ASP A 1020 -40.45 -25.64 16.81
N LYS A 1021 -40.31 -24.31 16.93
CA LYS A 1021 -40.94 -23.33 16.02
C LYS A 1021 -40.48 -23.55 14.57
N ALA A 1022 -39.19 -23.76 14.35
CA ALA A 1022 -38.62 -24.05 13.02
C ALA A 1022 -39.14 -25.39 12.46
N CYS A 1023 -39.18 -26.45 13.27
CA CYS A 1023 -39.75 -27.74 12.89
C CYS A 1023 -41.23 -27.63 12.47
N SER A 1024 -42.03 -26.93 13.28
CA SER A 1024 -43.46 -26.71 13.01
C SER A 1024 -43.69 -25.88 11.75
N SER A 1025 -42.89 -24.82 11.54
CA SER A 1025 -42.90 -23.99 10.33
C SER A 1025 -42.61 -24.81 9.06
N LEU A 1026 -41.65 -25.73 9.12
CA LEU A 1026 -41.32 -26.62 8.00
C LEU A 1026 -42.48 -27.58 7.66
N ALA A 1027 -43.22 -28.04 8.67
CA ALA A 1027 -44.41 -28.86 8.46
C ALA A 1027 -45.56 -28.07 7.79
N ALA A 1028 -45.63 -26.75 8.00
CA ALA A 1028 -46.65 -25.85 7.48
C ALA A 1028 -46.28 -25.18 6.13
N SER A 1029 -45.08 -25.40 5.60
CA SER A 1029 -44.50 -24.69 4.44
C SER A 1029 -45.32 -24.73 3.13
N GLY A 1030 -46.29 -25.64 3.01
CA GLY A 1030 -47.12 -25.83 1.81
C GLY A 1030 -48.51 -25.19 1.87
N ARG A 1031 -48.87 -24.45 2.93
CA ARG A 1031 -50.27 -24.04 3.20
C ARG A 1031 -50.62 -22.57 2.92
N THR A 1032 -49.69 -21.76 2.41
CA THR A 1032 -49.86 -20.29 2.32
C THR A 1032 -49.89 -19.73 0.89
N GLY A 1033 -50.37 -20.50 -0.09
CA GLY A 1033 -50.75 -19.97 -1.40
C GLY A 1033 -52.23 -19.56 -1.39
N ALA A 1034 -52.55 -18.36 -1.88
CA ALA A 1034 -53.92 -17.89 -2.03
C ALA A 1034 -54.78 -18.95 -2.73
N LYS A 1035 -56.01 -19.14 -2.23
CA LYS A 1035 -56.99 -20.08 -2.77
C LYS A 1035 -57.31 -19.74 -4.22
N THR A 1036 -56.61 -20.34 -5.17
CA THR A 1036 -57.10 -20.48 -6.54
C THR A 1036 -57.61 -21.91 -6.72
N SER A 1037 -58.83 -21.98 -7.21
CA SER A 1037 -59.68 -23.14 -7.33
C SER A 1037 -59.16 -24.12 -8.38
N HIS A 1038 -58.23 -24.99 -8.02
CA HIS A 1038 -58.08 -26.31 -8.64
C HIS A 1038 -57.60 -27.32 -7.58
N GLU A 1039 -58.57 -28.02 -7.00
CA GLU A 1039 -58.33 -29.18 -6.14
C GLU A 1039 -57.74 -30.32 -6.98
N GLY A 1040 -56.53 -30.76 -6.61
CA GLY A 1040 -55.87 -31.87 -7.30
C GLY A 1040 -54.48 -32.27 -6.79
N SER A 1041 -54.01 -31.81 -5.63
CA SER A 1041 -52.93 -32.46 -4.88
C SER A 1041 -52.85 -31.86 -3.48
N ALA A 1042 -53.12 -32.64 -2.43
CA ALA A 1042 -53.01 -32.19 -1.05
C ALA A 1042 -51.59 -31.65 -0.77
N GLY A 1043 -51.50 -30.41 -0.30
CA GLY A 1043 -50.26 -29.64 -0.18
C GLY A 1043 -49.08 -30.40 0.45
N SER A 1044 -48.10 -30.76 -0.37
CA SER A 1044 -46.83 -31.32 0.09
C SER A 1044 -46.00 -30.24 0.77
N SER A 1045 -45.62 -30.43 2.04
CA SER A 1045 -44.63 -29.58 2.71
C SER A 1045 -43.20 -30.11 2.51
N VAL A 1046 -42.18 -29.34 2.89
CA VAL A 1046 -40.77 -29.78 2.81
C VAL A 1046 -40.55 -31.08 3.58
N VAL A 1047 -41.25 -31.28 4.69
CA VAL A 1047 -41.21 -32.54 5.47
C VAL A 1047 -41.68 -33.73 4.63
N HIS A 1048 -42.73 -33.58 3.82
CA HIS A 1048 -43.20 -34.63 2.92
C HIS A 1048 -42.19 -34.93 1.81
N SER A 1049 -41.53 -33.90 1.29
CA SER A 1049 -40.46 -34.05 0.30
C SER A 1049 -39.23 -34.77 0.87
N LEU A 1050 -38.82 -34.45 2.10
CA LEU A 1050 -37.75 -35.14 2.83
C LEU A 1050 -38.08 -36.63 3.04
N VAL A 1051 -39.31 -36.93 3.47
CA VAL A 1051 -39.78 -38.32 3.63
C VAL A 1051 -39.77 -39.06 2.30
N LYS A 1052 -40.28 -38.43 1.23
CA LYS A 1052 -40.27 -39.01 -0.13
C LYS A 1052 -38.86 -39.30 -0.64
N MET A 1053 -37.90 -38.41 -0.36
CA MET A 1053 -36.49 -38.64 -0.70
C MET A 1053 -35.86 -39.75 0.13
N ALA A 1054 -36.22 -39.86 1.41
CA ALA A 1054 -35.73 -40.93 2.28
C ALA A 1054 -36.32 -42.31 1.92
N THR A 1055 -37.54 -42.38 1.38
CA THR A 1055 -38.22 -43.64 1.03
C THR A 1055 -37.96 -44.15 -0.40
N LYS A 1056 -37.69 -43.27 -1.37
CA LYS A 1056 -37.60 -43.64 -2.81
C LYS A 1056 -36.24 -44.19 -3.29
N GLN A 1057 -35.20 -44.27 -2.47
CA GLN A 1057 -33.84 -44.51 -3.00
C GLN A 1057 -33.37 -45.97 -2.93
N THR A 1058 -33.14 -46.54 -4.12
CA THR A 1058 -32.55 -47.87 -4.36
C THR A 1058 -31.04 -47.92 -4.06
N PRO A 1059 -30.44 -49.11 -3.87
CA PRO A 1059 -29.12 -49.30 -3.26
C PRO A 1059 -27.89 -48.71 -3.98
N GLN A 1060 -28.02 -48.19 -5.21
CA GLN A 1060 -26.87 -47.81 -6.05
C GLN A 1060 -26.78 -46.31 -6.43
N GLY A 1061 -27.82 -45.47 -6.26
CA GLY A 1061 -27.83 -44.13 -6.88
C GLY A 1061 -27.87 -42.86 -5.99
N GLY A 1062 -28.24 -42.92 -4.70
CA GLY A 1062 -28.62 -41.68 -3.96
C GLY A 1062 -27.93 -41.42 -2.61
N ARG A 1063 -26.82 -42.10 -2.32
CA ARG A 1063 -26.25 -42.16 -0.95
C ARG A 1063 -25.58 -40.87 -0.43
N ALA A 1064 -25.32 -39.86 -1.26
CA ALA A 1064 -24.54 -38.69 -0.84
C ALA A 1064 -25.22 -37.86 0.27
N HIS A 1065 -26.54 -37.63 0.17
CA HIS A 1065 -27.26 -36.73 1.08
C HIS A 1065 -28.04 -37.45 2.19
N LEU A 1066 -28.12 -38.78 2.13
CA LEU A 1066 -28.95 -39.59 3.04
C LEU A 1066 -28.55 -39.39 4.52
N LYS A 1067 -27.27 -39.17 4.81
CA LYS A 1067 -26.82 -38.84 6.18
C LYS A 1067 -27.46 -37.57 6.71
N THR A 1068 -27.49 -36.51 5.91
CA THR A 1068 -28.02 -35.20 6.29
C THR A 1068 -29.54 -35.24 6.37
N ILE A 1069 -30.21 -35.92 5.42
CA ILE A 1069 -31.67 -36.11 5.45
C ILE A 1069 -32.11 -36.78 6.76
N PHE A 1070 -31.47 -37.89 7.14
CA PHE A 1070 -31.80 -38.57 8.39
C PHE A 1070 -31.48 -37.72 9.64
N ALA A 1071 -30.44 -36.87 9.59
CA ALA A 1071 -30.17 -35.92 10.67
C ALA A 1071 -31.30 -34.87 10.81
N VAL A 1072 -31.80 -34.33 9.68
CA VAL A 1072 -32.96 -33.42 9.67
C VAL A 1072 -34.20 -34.14 10.19
N LEU A 1073 -34.50 -35.36 9.71
CA LEU A 1073 -35.64 -36.16 10.18
C LEU A 1073 -35.56 -36.47 11.68
N ALA A 1074 -34.36 -36.72 12.20
CA ALA A 1074 -34.15 -36.93 13.63
C ALA A 1074 -34.48 -35.66 14.43
N ASN A 1075 -34.07 -34.47 13.97
CA ASN A 1075 -34.45 -33.20 14.60
C ASN A 1075 -35.97 -32.99 14.55
N LEU A 1076 -36.59 -33.22 13.39
CA LEU A 1076 -38.03 -33.07 13.19
C LEU A 1076 -38.84 -34.02 14.08
N ALA A 1077 -38.33 -35.22 14.38
CA ALA A 1077 -39.01 -36.19 15.26
C ALA A 1077 -39.22 -35.70 16.70
N LEU A 1078 -38.55 -34.63 17.12
CA LEU A 1078 -38.81 -34.03 18.44
C LEU A 1078 -40.11 -33.20 18.45
N SER A 1079 -40.56 -32.71 17.29
CA SER A 1079 -41.79 -31.93 17.15
C SER A 1079 -43.02 -32.83 16.96
N ASN A 1080 -44.11 -32.53 17.67
CA ASN A 1080 -45.36 -33.29 17.62
C ASN A 1080 -46.00 -33.30 16.22
N VAL A 1081 -46.04 -32.16 15.53
CA VAL A 1081 -46.64 -32.03 14.18
C VAL A 1081 -45.86 -32.88 13.18
N CYS A 1082 -44.53 -32.83 13.23
CA CYS A 1082 -43.66 -33.59 12.35
C CYS A 1082 -43.73 -35.10 12.62
N ARG A 1083 -43.77 -35.53 13.89
CA ARG A 1083 -44.01 -36.95 14.23
C ARG A 1083 -45.31 -37.47 13.62
N GLY A 1084 -46.39 -36.68 13.68
CA GLY A 1084 -47.66 -37.02 13.05
C GLY A 1084 -47.53 -37.25 11.54
N ILE A 1085 -46.72 -36.44 10.84
CA ILE A 1085 -46.43 -36.60 9.40
C ILE A 1085 -45.60 -37.86 9.14
N LEU A 1086 -44.55 -38.12 9.93
CA LEU A 1086 -43.71 -39.33 9.80
C LEU A 1086 -44.53 -40.61 9.99
N TRP A 1087 -45.50 -40.59 10.92
CA TRP A 1087 -46.41 -41.71 11.13
C TRP A 1087 -47.38 -41.89 9.96
N LYS A 1088 -48.10 -40.83 9.56
CA LYS A 1088 -49.12 -40.91 8.49
C LYS A 1088 -48.53 -41.25 7.11
N SER A 1089 -47.26 -40.94 6.88
CA SER A 1089 -46.54 -41.28 5.64
C SER A 1089 -45.99 -42.71 5.61
N ASN A 1090 -46.24 -43.52 6.64
CA ASN A 1090 -45.67 -44.85 6.84
C ASN A 1090 -44.13 -44.89 6.82
N PHE A 1091 -43.45 -43.75 6.99
CA PHE A 1091 -41.99 -43.67 6.95
C PHE A 1091 -41.34 -44.60 7.98
N LEU A 1092 -41.87 -44.61 9.21
CA LEU A 1092 -41.30 -45.42 10.30
C LEU A 1092 -41.38 -46.93 10.04
N GLN A 1093 -42.34 -47.40 9.22
CA GLN A 1093 -42.43 -48.81 8.85
C GLN A 1093 -41.24 -49.27 7.97
N GLY A 1094 -40.55 -48.33 7.31
CA GLY A 1094 -39.34 -48.60 6.55
C GLY A 1094 -38.19 -49.18 7.39
N PHE A 1095 -38.22 -49.02 8.72
CA PHE A 1095 -37.25 -49.65 9.61
C PHE A 1095 -37.31 -51.18 9.58
N SER A 1096 -38.46 -51.79 9.25
CA SER A 1096 -38.60 -53.25 9.15
C SER A 1096 -37.69 -53.86 8.06
N ALA A 1097 -37.19 -53.06 7.12
CA ALA A 1097 -36.24 -53.49 6.08
C ALA A 1097 -34.75 -53.34 6.50
N VAL A 1098 -34.47 -52.82 7.70
CA VAL A 1098 -33.11 -52.54 8.18
C VAL A 1098 -32.63 -53.70 9.04
N VAL A 1099 -32.03 -54.70 8.41
CA VAL A 1099 -31.42 -55.85 9.12
C VAL A 1099 -30.00 -55.47 9.57
N PRO A 1100 -29.52 -55.89 10.75
CA PRO A 1100 -28.11 -55.71 11.13
C PRO A 1100 -27.16 -56.54 10.24
N GLY A 1101 -26.00 -55.97 9.90
CA GLY A 1101 -24.98 -56.70 9.15
C GLY A 1101 -24.33 -57.79 10.01
N LYS A 1102 -24.29 -59.03 9.54
CA LYS A 1102 -23.61 -60.14 10.24
C LYS A 1102 -22.09 -59.94 10.19
N GLY A 1103 -21.55 -59.40 11.28
CA GLY A 1103 -20.13 -59.09 11.42
C GLY A 1103 -19.74 -57.73 10.83
N GLY A 1104 -18.70 -57.11 11.40
CA GLY A 1104 -18.27 -55.74 11.09
C GLY A 1104 -17.83 -55.44 9.64
N LYS A 1105 -18.00 -56.40 8.71
CA LYS A 1105 -17.63 -56.28 7.29
C LYS A 1105 -18.61 -55.40 6.49
N ASP A 1106 -19.88 -55.26 6.92
CA ASP A 1106 -20.89 -54.43 6.24
C ASP A 1106 -20.99 -53.00 6.80
N LYS A 1107 -19.93 -52.21 6.61
CA LYS A 1107 -19.85 -50.79 7.06
C LYS A 1107 -21.02 -49.93 6.55
N LYS A 1108 -21.55 -50.20 5.35
CA LYS A 1108 -22.63 -49.41 4.72
C LYS A 1108 -23.99 -49.64 5.40
N GLN A 1109 -24.33 -50.89 5.70
CA GLN A 1109 -25.58 -51.27 6.35
C GLN A 1109 -25.61 -50.82 7.80
N ASN A 1110 -24.49 -50.97 8.52
CA ASN A 1110 -24.34 -50.48 9.89
C ASN A 1110 -24.43 -48.95 9.99
N SER A 1111 -23.91 -48.24 8.99
CA SER A 1111 -24.06 -46.78 8.89
C SER A 1111 -25.51 -46.37 8.66
N LEU A 1112 -26.27 -47.10 7.85
CA LEU A 1112 -27.71 -46.84 7.64
C LEU A 1112 -28.52 -47.15 8.90
N ALA A 1113 -28.25 -48.26 9.57
CA ALA A 1113 -28.87 -48.62 10.84
C ALA A 1113 -28.64 -47.54 11.91
N ALA A 1114 -27.43 -47.00 12.03
CA ALA A 1114 -27.13 -45.90 12.95
C ALA A 1114 -28.03 -44.66 12.72
N ARG A 1115 -28.31 -44.33 11.46
CA ARG A 1115 -29.16 -43.18 11.09
C ARG A 1115 -30.63 -43.41 11.42
N TRP A 1116 -31.15 -44.60 11.13
CA TRP A 1116 -32.51 -44.98 11.51
C TRP A 1116 -32.68 -44.98 13.02
N LEU A 1117 -31.75 -45.58 13.74
CA LEU A 1117 -31.77 -45.61 15.20
C LEU A 1117 -31.73 -44.21 15.81
N ALA A 1118 -30.98 -43.26 15.23
CA ALA A 1118 -31.01 -41.86 15.68
C ALA A 1118 -32.40 -41.21 15.56
N VAL A 1119 -33.14 -41.46 14.47
CA VAL A 1119 -34.53 -40.98 14.33
C VAL A 1119 -35.43 -41.65 15.36
N LEU A 1120 -35.31 -42.98 15.52
CA LEU A 1120 -36.13 -43.76 16.46
C LEU A 1120 -35.89 -43.36 17.91
N VAL A 1121 -34.65 -43.03 18.29
CA VAL A 1121 -34.33 -42.49 19.62
C VAL A 1121 -35.16 -41.23 19.86
N ASN A 1122 -35.15 -40.27 18.92
CA ASN A 1122 -35.89 -39.02 19.06
C ASN A 1122 -37.41 -39.22 19.07
N VAL A 1123 -37.95 -40.13 18.24
CA VAL A 1123 -39.37 -40.52 18.29
C VAL A 1123 -39.73 -41.14 19.64
N SER A 1124 -38.86 -41.99 20.19
CA SER A 1124 -39.15 -42.73 21.43
C SER A 1124 -39.18 -41.86 22.70
N PHE A 1125 -38.70 -40.61 22.64
CA PHE A 1125 -38.77 -39.70 23.80
C PHE A 1125 -40.18 -39.19 24.10
N SER A 1126 -41.11 -39.31 23.16
CA SER A 1126 -42.50 -38.88 23.37
C SER A 1126 -43.45 -40.06 23.58
N LEU A 1127 -44.54 -39.84 24.32
CA LEU A 1127 -45.54 -40.87 24.61
C LEU A 1127 -46.24 -41.37 23.35
N ASP A 1128 -46.63 -40.46 22.45
CA ASP A 1128 -47.23 -40.78 21.15
C ASP A 1128 -46.25 -41.56 20.27
N GLY A 1129 -44.97 -41.19 20.25
CA GLY A 1129 -43.93 -41.91 19.51
C GLY A 1129 -43.71 -43.33 20.03
N GLN A 1130 -43.68 -43.53 21.35
CA GLN A 1130 -43.60 -44.87 21.95
C GLN A 1130 -44.76 -45.78 21.51
N GLN A 1131 -45.97 -45.21 21.37
CA GLN A 1131 -47.13 -45.95 20.85
C GLN A 1131 -47.09 -46.21 19.34
N MET A 1132 -46.47 -45.31 18.56
CA MET A 1132 -46.25 -45.52 17.13
C MET A 1132 -45.28 -46.67 16.88
N LEU A 1133 -44.16 -46.70 17.62
CA LEU A 1133 -43.10 -47.69 17.43
C LEU A 1133 -43.55 -49.12 17.72
N ILE A 1134 -44.35 -49.36 18.76
CA ILE A 1134 -44.82 -50.72 19.11
C ILE A 1134 -45.79 -51.31 18.06
N LYS A 1135 -46.35 -50.47 17.18
CA LYS A 1135 -47.26 -50.88 16.09
C LYS A 1135 -46.51 -51.27 14.81
N ILE A 1136 -45.20 -51.01 14.74
CA ILE A 1136 -44.38 -51.41 13.59
C ILE A 1136 -44.14 -52.93 13.65
N PRO A 1137 -44.35 -53.66 12.53
CA PRO A 1137 -44.12 -55.11 12.47
C PRO A 1137 -42.69 -55.48 12.88
N ASP A 1138 -42.57 -56.46 13.77
CA ASP A 1138 -41.32 -57.01 14.31
C ASP A 1138 -40.32 -55.99 14.90
N MET A 1139 -40.80 -54.83 15.35
CA MET A 1139 -39.96 -53.77 15.94
C MET A 1139 -39.09 -54.27 17.10
N LEU A 1140 -39.66 -55.07 18.00
CA LEU A 1140 -38.94 -55.59 19.18
C LEU A 1140 -37.88 -56.62 18.79
N GLY A 1141 -38.14 -57.46 17.79
CA GLY A 1141 -37.19 -58.45 17.29
C GLY A 1141 -35.96 -57.77 16.67
N LEU A 1142 -36.19 -56.78 15.80
CA LEU A 1142 -35.13 -56.03 15.14
C LEU A 1142 -34.28 -55.22 16.12
N LEU A 1143 -34.90 -54.57 17.12
CA LEU A 1143 -34.14 -53.86 18.17
C LEU A 1143 -33.25 -54.82 18.96
N VAL A 1144 -33.75 -56.01 19.32
CA VAL A 1144 -32.97 -57.04 20.00
C VAL A 1144 -31.79 -57.50 19.14
N GLU A 1145 -32.02 -57.74 17.85
CA GLU A 1145 -30.97 -58.14 16.92
C GLU A 1145 -29.87 -57.06 16.81
N HIS A 1146 -30.26 -55.77 16.74
CA HIS A 1146 -29.31 -54.65 16.72
C HIS A 1146 -28.52 -54.50 18.02
N VAL A 1147 -29.13 -54.72 19.20
CA VAL A 1147 -28.42 -54.72 20.49
C VAL A 1147 -27.37 -55.83 20.55
N GLN A 1148 -27.64 -56.99 19.95
CA GLN A 1148 -26.76 -58.15 20.03
C GLN A 1148 -25.63 -58.16 18.97
N SER A 1149 -25.91 -57.69 17.75
CA SER A 1149 -25.04 -57.95 16.57
C SER A 1149 -24.42 -56.71 15.91
N SER A 1150 -24.88 -55.50 16.24
CA SER A 1150 -24.40 -54.25 15.61
C SER A 1150 -23.17 -53.65 16.29
N PRO A 1151 -22.50 -52.63 15.71
CA PRO A 1151 -21.43 -51.88 16.39
C PRO A 1151 -21.91 -51.20 17.68
N ARG A 1152 -21.00 -50.98 18.65
CA ARG A 1152 -21.30 -50.43 19.99
C ARG A 1152 -22.19 -49.17 19.96
N SER A 1153 -21.99 -48.26 19.01
CA SER A 1153 -22.81 -47.04 18.87
C SER A 1153 -24.28 -47.36 18.53
N CYS A 1154 -24.52 -48.31 17.64
CA CYS A 1154 -25.87 -48.75 17.27
C CYS A 1154 -26.51 -49.56 18.39
N GLN A 1155 -25.73 -50.41 19.08
CA GLN A 1155 -26.21 -51.15 20.26
C GLN A 1155 -26.73 -50.18 21.33
N ALA A 1156 -25.97 -49.12 21.64
CA ALA A 1156 -26.36 -48.11 22.62
C ALA A 1156 -27.66 -47.39 22.22
N MET A 1157 -27.79 -46.98 20.95
CA MET A 1157 -29.02 -46.32 20.46
C MET A 1157 -30.22 -47.26 20.46
N ALA A 1158 -30.06 -48.51 20.00
CA ALA A 1158 -31.13 -49.51 20.00
C ALA A 1158 -31.59 -49.85 21.42
N LEU A 1159 -30.64 -50.01 22.35
CA LEU A 1159 -30.92 -50.23 23.77
C LEU A 1159 -31.66 -49.03 24.38
N LEU A 1160 -31.31 -47.80 23.98
CA LEU A 1160 -32.00 -46.59 24.44
C LEU A 1160 -33.44 -46.49 23.91
N VAL A 1161 -33.68 -46.82 22.64
CA VAL A 1161 -35.05 -46.91 22.08
C VAL A 1161 -35.87 -47.94 22.84
N LEU A 1162 -35.31 -49.14 23.04
CA LEU A 1162 -35.95 -50.22 23.78
C LEU A 1162 -36.29 -49.80 25.21
N ARG A 1163 -35.32 -49.16 25.90
CA ARG A 1163 -35.51 -48.58 27.23
C ARG A 1163 -36.65 -47.59 27.23
N ASN A 1164 -36.69 -46.63 26.30
CA ASN A 1164 -37.74 -45.62 26.25
C ASN A 1164 -39.12 -46.22 26.01
N MET A 1165 -39.24 -47.26 25.17
CA MET A 1165 -40.50 -47.97 24.94
C MET A 1165 -41.02 -48.70 26.19
N CYS A 1166 -40.14 -49.10 27.13
CA CYS A 1166 -40.51 -49.74 28.39
C CYS A 1166 -41.23 -48.80 29.37
N PHE A 1167 -41.15 -47.47 29.18
CA PHE A 1167 -41.81 -46.50 30.06
C PHE A 1167 -43.31 -46.37 29.76
N HIS A 1168 -43.74 -46.67 28.54
CA HIS A 1168 -45.13 -46.51 28.14
C HIS A 1168 -46.04 -47.61 28.71
N PRO A 1169 -47.04 -47.31 29.55
CA PRO A 1169 -47.88 -48.33 30.21
C PRO A 1169 -48.54 -49.33 29.24
N ALA A 1170 -49.03 -48.87 28.08
CA ALA A 1170 -49.67 -49.73 27.10
C ALA A 1170 -48.70 -50.69 26.37
N ASN A 1171 -47.39 -50.39 26.36
CA ASN A 1171 -46.39 -51.21 25.68
C ASN A 1171 -45.89 -52.34 26.59
N LYS A 1172 -45.83 -52.10 27.92
CA LYS A 1172 -45.25 -53.02 28.90
C LYS A 1172 -45.76 -54.46 28.78
N PRO A 1173 -47.09 -54.74 28.66
CA PRO A 1173 -47.57 -56.11 28.54
C PRO A 1173 -47.05 -56.85 27.30
N ARG A 1174 -46.90 -56.14 26.18
CA ARG A 1174 -46.38 -56.72 24.91
C ARG A 1174 -44.87 -56.91 24.96
N ILE A 1175 -44.15 -56.01 25.61
CA ILE A 1175 -42.69 -56.10 25.76
C ILE A 1175 -42.32 -57.24 26.71
N VAL A 1176 -43.01 -57.37 27.84
CA VAL A 1176 -42.76 -58.44 28.83
C VAL A 1176 -43.09 -59.82 28.27
N ALA A 1177 -44.11 -59.94 27.43
CA ALA A 1177 -44.45 -61.20 26.76
C ALA A 1177 -43.39 -61.67 25.74
N ASN A 1178 -42.43 -60.81 25.37
CA ASN A 1178 -41.35 -61.16 24.47
C ASN A 1178 -40.10 -61.55 25.26
N GLU A 1179 -39.92 -62.86 25.50
CA GLU A 1179 -38.81 -63.40 26.29
C GLU A 1179 -37.43 -63.00 25.75
N LYS A 1180 -37.29 -62.83 24.43
CA LYS A 1180 -36.03 -62.41 23.80
C LYS A 1180 -35.60 -61.00 24.23
N VAL A 1181 -36.55 -60.11 24.49
CA VAL A 1181 -36.27 -58.74 24.96
C VAL A 1181 -35.73 -58.78 26.39
N VAL A 1182 -36.42 -59.51 27.28
CA VAL A 1182 -36.03 -59.65 28.69
C VAL A 1182 -34.64 -60.29 28.81
N GLU A 1183 -34.40 -61.39 28.09
CA GLU A 1183 -33.10 -62.07 28.09
C GLU A 1183 -31.98 -61.17 27.53
N THR A 1184 -32.26 -60.33 26.53
CA THR A 1184 -31.27 -59.38 25.99
C THR A 1184 -30.92 -58.28 26.98
N LEU A 1185 -31.91 -57.75 27.72
CA LEU A 1185 -31.67 -56.76 28.78
C LEU A 1185 -30.82 -57.34 29.91
N LEU A 1186 -31.07 -58.60 30.31
CA LEU A 1186 -30.27 -59.29 31.33
C LEU A 1186 -28.84 -59.57 30.86
N ARG A 1187 -28.66 -60.02 29.61
CA ARG A 1187 -27.33 -60.19 29.03
C ARG A 1187 -26.52 -58.89 28.97
N CYS A 1188 -27.19 -57.75 28.72
CA CYS A 1188 -26.55 -56.44 28.79
C CYS A 1188 -26.09 -56.11 30.22
N MET A 1189 -26.83 -56.54 31.25
CA MET A 1189 -26.44 -56.31 32.65
C MET A 1189 -25.16 -57.07 33.02
N GLU A 1190 -24.96 -58.27 32.48
CA GLU A 1190 -23.82 -59.13 32.77
C GLU A 1190 -22.55 -58.69 32.02
N SER A 1191 -22.66 -58.52 30.70
CA SER A 1191 -21.51 -58.52 29.78
C SER A 1191 -21.15 -57.17 29.15
N SER A 1192 -21.93 -56.11 29.39
CA SER A 1192 -21.74 -54.80 28.73
C SER A 1192 -21.11 -53.72 29.64
N GLY A 1193 -20.64 -52.62 29.06
CA GLY A 1193 -20.06 -51.50 29.81
C GLY A 1193 -21.07 -50.80 30.73
N LEU A 1194 -20.58 -50.05 31.72
CA LEU A 1194 -21.39 -49.41 32.78
C LEU A 1194 -22.60 -48.62 32.26
N HIS A 1195 -22.44 -47.87 31.15
CA HIS A 1195 -23.53 -47.11 30.54
C HIS A 1195 -24.68 -48.00 30.05
N SER A 1196 -24.35 -49.10 29.36
CA SER A 1196 -25.34 -50.07 28.89
C SER A 1196 -26.02 -50.80 30.06
N LYS A 1197 -25.30 -51.08 31.16
CA LYS A 1197 -25.90 -51.61 32.41
C LYS A 1197 -26.89 -50.61 33.03
N ALA A 1198 -26.57 -49.31 33.03
CA ALA A 1198 -27.47 -48.28 33.54
C ALA A 1198 -28.75 -48.14 32.69
N VAL A 1199 -28.64 -48.19 31.36
CA VAL A 1199 -29.80 -48.13 30.46
C VAL A 1199 -30.65 -49.40 30.59
N ALA A 1200 -30.04 -50.59 30.64
CA ALA A 1200 -30.73 -51.86 30.77
C ALA A 1200 -31.45 -52.00 32.13
N SER A 1201 -30.80 -51.61 33.24
CA SER A 1201 -31.44 -51.58 34.56
C SER A 1201 -32.61 -50.59 34.61
N SER A 1202 -32.48 -49.43 33.96
CA SER A 1202 -33.58 -48.47 33.83
C SER A 1202 -34.76 -49.03 33.03
N ALA A 1203 -34.50 -49.80 31.97
CA ALA A 1203 -35.54 -50.46 31.18
C ALA A 1203 -36.29 -51.53 32.00
N LEU A 1204 -35.56 -52.42 32.70
CA LEU A 1204 -36.14 -53.45 33.55
C LEU A 1204 -36.95 -52.84 34.71
N TRP A 1205 -36.43 -51.78 35.32
CA TRP A 1205 -37.14 -51.03 36.37
C TRP A 1205 -38.45 -50.45 35.83
N ALA A 1206 -38.43 -49.86 34.63
CA ALA A 1206 -39.63 -49.32 33.99
C ALA A 1206 -40.69 -50.39 33.71
N LEU A 1207 -40.28 -51.62 33.32
CA LEU A 1207 -41.19 -52.73 33.06
C LEU A 1207 -41.90 -53.25 34.32
N VAL A 1208 -41.21 -53.24 35.47
CA VAL A 1208 -41.75 -53.72 36.76
C VAL A 1208 -42.64 -52.66 37.43
N THR A 1209 -42.32 -51.38 37.22
CA THR A 1209 -43.01 -50.27 37.88
C THR A 1209 -44.42 -50.10 37.32
N ASN A 1210 -45.44 -50.14 38.18
CA ASN A 1210 -46.85 -49.97 37.84
C ASN A 1210 -47.35 -50.92 36.71
N CYS A 1211 -46.86 -52.18 36.68
CA CYS A 1211 -47.31 -53.19 35.73
C CYS A 1211 -47.35 -54.59 36.37
N GLN A 1212 -48.54 -55.10 36.69
CA GLN A 1212 -48.69 -56.41 37.35
C GLN A 1212 -48.17 -57.56 36.48
N LYS A 1213 -48.41 -57.51 35.16
CA LYS A 1213 -47.85 -58.48 34.20
C LYS A 1213 -46.32 -58.44 34.14
N GLY A 1214 -45.72 -57.26 34.29
CA GLY A 1214 -44.27 -57.09 34.38
C GLY A 1214 -43.67 -57.71 35.65
N LYS A 1215 -44.31 -57.48 36.80
CA LYS A 1215 -43.90 -58.12 38.07
C LYS A 1215 -43.94 -59.65 37.97
N VAL A 1216 -45.03 -60.20 37.43
CA VAL A 1216 -45.20 -61.65 37.27
C VAL A 1216 -44.25 -62.23 36.21
N GLY A 1217 -44.10 -61.58 35.05
CA GLY A 1217 -43.23 -62.05 33.97
C GLY A 1217 -41.74 -62.03 34.31
N LEU A 1218 -41.32 -61.19 35.27
CA LEU A 1218 -39.93 -61.15 35.78
C LEU A 1218 -39.75 -61.95 37.09
N LYS A 1219 -40.81 -62.59 37.61
CA LYS A 1219 -40.80 -63.44 38.81
C LYS A 1219 -40.21 -64.83 38.51
N ASN A 1220 -38.97 -64.83 38.05
CA ASN A 1220 -38.16 -66.03 37.81
C ASN A 1220 -36.91 -65.96 38.70
N ALA A 1221 -36.65 -67.02 39.48
CA ALA A 1221 -35.51 -67.09 40.40
C ALA A 1221 -34.16 -66.85 39.68
N ALA A 1222 -34.03 -67.27 38.42
CA ALA A 1222 -32.84 -67.05 37.61
C ALA A 1222 -32.61 -65.56 37.27
N VAL A 1223 -33.67 -64.77 37.13
CA VAL A 1223 -33.59 -63.33 36.83
C VAL A 1223 -33.13 -62.55 38.06
N VAL A 1224 -33.66 -62.90 39.23
CA VAL A 1224 -33.27 -62.28 40.51
C VAL A 1224 -31.80 -62.55 40.83
N HIS A 1225 -31.35 -63.79 40.64
CA HIS A 1225 -29.94 -64.17 40.86
C HIS A 1225 -28.97 -63.37 39.98
N ARG A 1226 -29.23 -63.31 38.67
CA ARG A 1226 -28.38 -62.58 37.71
C ARG A 1226 -28.30 -61.07 37.99
N LEU A 1227 -29.39 -60.47 38.49
CA LEU A 1227 -29.42 -59.07 38.92
C LEU A 1227 -28.61 -58.83 40.20
N GLU A 1228 -28.67 -59.75 41.18
CA GLU A 1228 -27.88 -59.66 42.41
C GLU A 1228 -26.38 -59.83 42.16
N GLU A 1229 -25.98 -60.74 41.26
CA GLU A 1229 -24.59 -60.92 40.83
C GLU A 1229 -24.05 -59.65 40.14
N SER A 1230 -24.83 -59.08 39.21
CA SER A 1230 -24.47 -57.83 38.52
C SER A 1230 -24.39 -56.64 39.49
N TRP A 1231 -25.26 -56.60 40.49
CA TRP A 1231 -25.26 -55.57 41.55
C TRP A 1231 -24.01 -55.66 42.42
N GLN A 1232 -23.59 -56.87 42.80
CA GLN A 1232 -22.35 -57.09 43.57
C GLN A 1232 -21.10 -56.73 42.76
N ALA A 1233 -21.08 -57.07 41.46
CA ALA A 1233 -19.95 -56.77 40.57
C ALA A 1233 -19.68 -55.26 40.45
N ILE A 1234 -20.73 -54.44 40.25
CA ILE A 1234 -20.61 -52.98 40.12
C ILE A 1234 -20.18 -52.33 41.45
N ARG A 1235 -20.57 -52.92 42.60
CA ARG A 1235 -20.21 -52.42 43.93
C ARG A 1235 -18.75 -52.69 44.31
N ARG A 1236 -18.14 -53.77 43.78
CA ARG A 1236 -16.75 -54.15 44.07
C ARG A 1236 -15.72 -53.25 43.36
N ASP A 1237 -16.00 -52.81 42.13
CA ASP A 1237 -15.12 -51.93 41.35
C ASP A 1237 -15.83 -50.63 40.90
N PRO A 1238 -15.91 -49.60 41.76
CA PRO A 1238 -16.50 -48.31 41.38
C PRO A 1238 -15.57 -47.50 40.45
N PRO A 1239 -16.11 -46.80 39.42
CA PRO A 1239 -15.33 -45.99 38.48
C PRO A 1239 -14.76 -44.70 39.13
N ALA A 1240 -13.57 -44.28 38.68
CA ALA A 1240 -12.82 -43.15 39.24
C ALA A 1240 -13.38 -41.73 38.91
N SER A 1241 -14.32 -41.60 37.96
CA SER A 1241 -14.82 -40.31 37.49
C SER A 1241 -16.10 -39.84 38.25
N SER A 1242 -16.22 -38.54 38.54
CA SER A 1242 -17.38 -38.01 39.31
C SER A 1242 -18.71 -38.08 38.55
N LYS A 1243 -18.70 -38.04 37.21
CA LYS A 1243 -19.91 -38.21 36.37
C LYS A 1243 -20.41 -39.65 36.38
N ASP A 1244 -19.50 -40.63 36.44
CA ASP A 1244 -19.88 -42.05 36.46
C ASP A 1244 -20.43 -42.48 37.82
N GLN A 1245 -20.05 -41.82 38.92
CA GLN A 1245 -20.57 -42.13 40.26
C GLN A 1245 -22.09 -41.95 40.38
N LYS A 1246 -22.66 -40.87 39.84
CA LYS A 1246 -24.13 -40.67 39.84
C LYS A 1246 -24.86 -41.75 39.03
N LEU A 1247 -24.27 -42.15 37.90
CA LEU A 1247 -24.83 -43.19 37.04
C LEU A 1247 -24.82 -44.56 37.74
N VAL A 1248 -23.73 -44.89 38.44
CA VAL A 1248 -23.60 -46.10 39.25
C VAL A 1248 -24.64 -46.14 40.35
N GLN A 1249 -24.81 -45.05 41.10
CA GLN A 1249 -25.81 -44.97 42.17
C GLN A 1249 -27.22 -45.23 41.65
N GLN A 1250 -27.60 -44.60 40.54
CA GLN A 1250 -28.91 -44.83 39.91
C GLN A 1250 -29.08 -46.27 39.44
N CYS A 1251 -28.03 -46.87 38.85
CA CYS A 1251 -28.03 -48.24 38.38
C CYS A 1251 -28.24 -49.24 39.55
N LEU A 1252 -27.51 -49.07 40.64
CA LEU A 1252 -27.63 -49.89 41.85
C LEU A 1252 -29.00 -49.73 42.52
N TYR A 1253 -29.55 -48.51 42.55
CA TYR A 1253 -30.90 -48.25 43.06
C TYR A 1253 -31.98 -48.96 42.24
N ASN A 1254 -31.91 -48.85 40.91
CA ASN A 1254 -32.85 -49.51 40.01
C ASN A 1254 -32.86 -51.03 40.23
N MET A 1255 -31.68 -51.66 40.30
CA MET A 1255 -31.54 -53.11 40.53
C MET A 1255 -32.14 -53.54 41.87
N LYS A 1256 -31.82 -52.83 42.96
CA LYS A 1256 -32.37 -53.14 44.30
C LYS A 1256 -33.89 -53.05 44.32
N THR A 1257 -34.44 -52.03 43.66
CA THR A 1257 -35.89 -51.80 43.56
C THR A 1257 -36.57 -52.89 42.73
N ILE A 1258 -35.96 -53.34 41.63
CA ILE A 1258 -36.47 -54.45 40.82
C ILE A 1258 -36.55 -55.72 41.68
N VAL A 1259 -35.47 -56.08 42.36
CA VAL A 1259 -35.40 -57.28 43.21
C VAL A 1259 -36.45 -57.24 44.32
N SER A 1260 -36.65 -56.09 44.98
CA SER A 1260 -37.67 -55.97 46.04
C SER A 1260 -39.10 -56.14 45.50
N VAL A 1261 -39.40 -55.56 44.33
CA VAL A 1261 -40.76 -55.59 43.75
C VAL A 1261 -41.10 -56.93 43.10
N VAL A 1262 -40.09 -57.69 42.65
CA VAL A 1262 -40.28 -59.04 42.09
C VAL A 1262 -40.41 -60.10 43.20
N ARG A 1263 -39.78 -59.87 44.36
CA ARG A 1263 -39.88 -60.75 45.55
C ARG A 1263 -41.19 -60.58 46.32
N SER A 1264 -41.76 -59.37 46.35
CA SER A 1264 -43.14 -59.11 46.80
C SER A 1264 -44.15 -59.72 45.82
#